data_AF-A0A6H9LQC0-F1
#
_entry.id   AF-A0A6H9LQC0-F1
#
_cell.length_a   1.000
_cell.length_b   1.000
_cell.length_c   1.000
_cell.angle_alpha   90.00
_cell.angle_beta   90.00
_cell.angle_gamma   90.00
#
_symmetry.space_group_name_H-M   'P 1'
#
loop_
_entity.id
_entity.type
_entity.pdbx_description
1 polymer ?
#
loop_
_entity_poly.entity_id
_entity_poly.type
_entity_poly.pdbx_seq_one_letter_code
_entity_poly.pdbx_strand_id
1 'polypeptide(L)'
;MRKYLIILMMLVVVSAVNGAENGGTESPFNFGFGARELSLGGSNITHASPSAAVFWNSSRLARAEHFEITGYHSKLYQSDVAYQYMGLVYPTLDYGSFGIGIARLGISGINKRDENNFDMGSFDDSRLGIYLAYGKSTSNYDIGIMFNIESHSIDNYSNTSSPGVNISLSKSFAIDNSFINQFSTSIQYSNLLKPTMKLTEESVTYPGQLQLGLSTNLLSVDNSKNDLKLYTRFSKTDNISLAFSSGVEYTYNNILNLRTGIREGKPSYGAGLYYGLLSFDYAFVNRDLGAIHMFSVTSSFGMSVADKREMRIQKEEEKFNRLMSKRLEDKNNSMIADLSESAKKHMDANEFTDALSDYQRLLFLTKSNNQDTTDIVVLIDEISMKIEQNNLEDRYANFLDSAYTRYANTNYIEAKYYSNLALEIKSESKSANQILDSCNYYIAKQLTEKELLESQILVVDSLLNYGNINKAFRILSELYTIAPDDQRIQRLNVRTKFEKFRNQAESAYSADNLSQAKQFLLSAEKIYPGHQWCHDFADMLEEQSIKSVIPAKLPAVPNVPVVLSENIKQEAAELYRKGQDRFESGDLVAAVSYWEQVENLASDYKSVRQYLVNAYKFLGIEFYGKNKLQDAVAVWKKAEHLQPDNDEIKTYINRTLNEINKMKELTYDSANE
;
A
#
# COMPACT_ATOMS: atom_id res chain seq x y z
N MET A 1 -32.75 34.64 -4.98
CA MET A 1 -31.61 35.58 -5.00
C MET A 1 -31.88 36.88 -4.24
N ARG A 2 -32.84 37.74 -4.63
CA ARG A 2 -33.11 39.03 -3.96
C ARG A 2 -33.49 38.94 -2.47
N LYS A 3 -34.28 37.93 -2.05
CA LYS A 3 -34.75 37.79 -0.65
C LYS A 3 -33.64 37.40 0.34
N TYR A 4 -32.69 36.55 -0.05
CA TYR A 4 -31.57 36.16 0.80
C TYR A 4 -30.49 37.26 0.88
N LEU A 5 -30.29 38.02 -0.21
CA LEU A 5 -29.42 39.19 -0.21
C LEU A 5 -29.95 40.29 0.72
N ILE A 6 -31.28 40.48 0.76
CA ILE A 6 -31.94 41.45 1.66
C ILE A 6 -31.86 41.00 3.13
N ILE A 7 -31.90 39.69 3.41
CA ILE A 7 -31.74 39.16 4.79
C ILE A 7 -30.27 39.28 5.26
N LEU A 8 -29.29 39.05 4.38
CA LEU A 8 -27.87 39.26 4.69
C LEU A 8 -27.53 40.74 4.89
N MET A 9 -28.20 41.63 4.13
CA MET A 9 -28.02 43.09 4.21
C MET A 9 -28.82 43.71 5.37
N MET A 10 -29.91 43.08 5.84
CA MET A 10 -30.66 43.49 7.04
C MET A 10 -30.03 43.02 8.36
N LEU A 11 -29.07 42.07 8.35
CA LEU A 11 -28.38 41.66 9.58
C LEU A 11 -27.26 42.63 10.01
N VAL A 12 -26.96 43.64 9.19
CA VAL A 12 -26.06 44.76 9.53
C VAL A 12 -26.90 45.92 10.06
N VAL A 13 -27.63 45.69 11.15
CA VAL A 13 -28.12 46.80 11.98
C VAL A 13 -26.97 47.15 12.92
N VAL A 14 -26.21 48.18 12.53
CA VAL A 14 -25.21 48.80 13.40
C VAL A 14 -25.96 49.51 14.52
N SER A 15 -26.14 48.83 15.64
CA SER A 15 -26.47 49.50 16.89
C SER A 15 -25.23 50.30 17.30
N ALA A 16 -25.30 51.63 17.20
CA ALA A 16 -24.32 52.52 17.80
C ALA A 16 -24.37 52.35 19.32
N VAL A 17 -23.51 51.50 19.86
CA VAL A 17 -23.28 51.41 21.31
C VAL A 17 -22.39 52.60 21.68
N ASN A 18 -22.95 53.57 22.39
CA ASN A 18 -22.18 54.65 23.00
C ASN A 18 -21.20 54.03 24.01
N GLY A 19 -19.90 54.12 23.73
CA GLY A 19 -18.84 53.69 24.63
C GLY A 19 -18.60 54.74 25.71
N ALA A 20 -18.50 54.28 26.97
CA ALA A 20 -18.01 55.09 28.08
C ALA A 20 -16.52 55.40 27.88
N GLU A 21 -16.06 56.55 28.42
CA GLU A 21 -14.65 56.94 28.44
C GLU A 21 -13.81 55.87 29.15
N ASN A 22 -12.90 55.23 28.42
CA ASN A 22 -12.16 54.04 28.82
C ASN A 22 -10.62 54.18 28.66
N GLY A 23 -10.14 55.41 28.48
CA GLY A 23 -8.72 55.71 28.30
C GLY A 23 -7.86 55.31 29.51
N GLY A 24 -6.66 54.79 29.26
CA GLY A 24 -5.62 54.56 30.29
C GLY A 24 -5.75 53.29 31.12
N THR A 25 -6.77 52.45 30.88
CA THR A 25 -6.98 51.19 31.64
C THR A 25 -6.48 49.94 30.92
N GLU A 26 -6.20 50.04 29.62
CA GLU A 26 -5.73 48.93 28.80
C GLU A 26 -4.25 49.09 28.37
N SER A 27 -3.59 47.96 28.08
CA SER A 27 -2.28 47.99 27.42
C SER A 27 -2.40 48.63 26.03
N PRO A 28 -1.46 49.49 25.60
CA PRO A 28 -1.45 50.00 24.23
C PRO A 28 -1.22 48.89 23.19
N PHE A 29 -0.73 47.72 23.60
CA PHE A 29 -0.64 46.56 22.73
C PHE A 29 -2.00 45.95 22.36
N ASN A 30 -3.09 46.29 23.07
CA ASN A 30 -4.47 45.91 22.68
C ASN A 30 -4.94 46.54 21.36
N PHE A 31 -4.17 47.50 20.82
CA PHE A 31 -4.37 47.96 19.45
C PHE A 31 -4.26 46.78 18.46
N GLY A 32 -3.36 45.84 18.75
CA GLY A 32 -3.12 44.61 18.00
C GLY A 32 -2.07 44.79 16.90
N PHE A 33 -1.69 43.69 16.25
CA PHE A 33 -0.59 43.66 15.28
C PHE A 33 -1.00 43.00 13.97
N GLY A 34 -0.21 43.20 12.91
CA GLY A 34 -0.45 42.59 11.61
C GLY A 34 -1.35 43.44 10.72
N ALA A 35 -0.83 43.82 9.56
CA ALA A 35 -1.58 44.63 8.60
C ALA A 35 -2.84 43.89 8.10
N ARG A 36 -2.73 42.57 7.87
CA ARG A 36 -3.88 41.72 7.49
C ARG A 36 -4.98 41.77 8.55
N GLU A 37 -4.66 41.44 9.80
CA GLU A 37 -5.61 41.36 10.90
C GLU A 37 -6.27 42.72 11.16
N LEU A 38 -5.49 43.80 11.16
CA LEU A 38 -5.99 45.15 11.42
C LEU A 38 -6.82 45.73 10.27
N SER A 39 -6.54 45.35 9.01
CA SER A 39 -7.39 45.71 7.85
C SER A 39 -8.78 45.08 7.87
N LEU A 40 -8.95 44.01 8.65
CA LEU A 40 -10.22 43.32 8.90
C LEU A 40 -10.87 43.80 10.21
N GLY A 41 -10.43 44.92 10.77
CA GLY A 41 -10.90 45.44 12.06
C GLY A 41 -10.52 44.54 13.26
N GLY A 42 -9.55 43.62 13.11
CA GLY A 42 -9.21 42.62 14.13
C GLY A 42 -10.31 41.58 14.37
N SER A 43 -11.22 41.40 13.42
CA SER A 43 -12.36 40.46 13.55
C SER A 43 -12.01 39.01 13.22
N ASN A 44 -10.87 38.76 12.57
CA ASN A 44 -10.48 37.46 12.01
C ASN A 44 -9.85 36.49 13.02
N ILE A 45 -10.21 36.55 14.30
CA ILE A 45 -9.61 35.71 15.35
C ILE A 45 -9.80 34.20 15.11
N THR A 46 -10.78 33.81 14.29
CA THR A 46 -10.99 32.40 13.88
C THR A 46 -9.97 31.90 12.85
N HIS A 47 -9.30 32.81 12.14
CA HIS A 47 -8.35 32.51 11.05
C HIS A 47 -7.16 33.50 11.04
N ALA A 48 -6.69 33.89 12.23
CA ALA A 48 -5.46 34.65 12.36
C ALA A 48 -4.30 33.89 11.67
N SER A 49 -3.41 34.62 10.99
CA SER A 49 -2.19 34.03 10.44
C SER A 49 -1.37 33.38 11.59
N PRO A 50 -0.61 32.30 11.36
CA PRO A 50 0.14 31.64 12.43
C PRO A 50 0.97 32.61 13.27
N SER A 51 1.77 33.45 12.63
CA SER A 51 2.60 34.43 13.33
C SER A 51 1.81 35.49 14.11
N ALA A 52 0.67 35.97 13.59
CA ALA A 52 -0.17 36.90 14.34
C ALA A 52 -1.03 36.20 15.40
N ALA A 53 -1.31 34.91 15.24
CA ALA A 53 -2.10 34.10 16.16
C ALA A 53 -1.46 33.99 17.56
N VAL A 54 -0.14 34.16 17.65
CA VAL A 54 0.58 34.28 18.93
C VAL A 54 -0.11 35.29 19.84
N PHE A 55 -0.53 36.44 19.30
CA PHE A 55 -1.25 37.48 20.03
C PHE A 55 -2.78 37.35 19.88
N TRP A 56 -3.29 37.22 18.65
CA TRP A 56 -4.72 37.33 18.39
C TRP A 56 -5.53 36.11 18.84
N ASN A 57 -5.00 34.89 18.72
CA ASN A 57 -5.70 33.68 19.13
C ASN A 57 -4.74 32.46 19.12
N SER A 58 -4.17 32.12 20.28
CA SER A 58 -3.17 31.04 20.40
C SER A 58 -3.68 29.66 19.96
N SER A 59 -4.99 29.40 19.98
CA SER A 59 -5.56 28.14 19.49
C SER A 59 -5.36 27.95 17.99
N ARG A 60 -5.22 29.04 17.22
CA ARG A 60 -4.96 28.96 15.78
C ARG A 60 -3.56 28.46 15.44
N LEU A 61 -2.61 28.52 16.39
CA LEU A 61 -1.29 27.91 16.23
C LEU A 61 -1.39 26.40 16.01
N ALA A 62 -2.45 25.74 16.50
CA ALA A 62 -2.70 24.32 16.28
C ALA A 62 -2.77 23.92 14.79
N ARG A 63 -3.01 24.88 13.90
CA ARG A 63 -3.15 24.69 12.44
C ARG A 63 -1.99 25.32 11.66
N ALA A 64 -0.89 25.67 12.32
CA ALA A 64 0.31 26.14 11.66
C ALA A 64 1.00 24.99 10.91
N GLU A 65 1.20 25.15 9.61
CA GLU A 65 1.80 24.12 8.75
C GLU A 65 3.30 24.32 8.54
N HIS A 66 3.78 25.57 8.57
CA HIS A 66 5.18 25.91 8.27
C HIS A 66 5.83 26.64 9.44
N PHE A 67 7.16 26.57 9.50
CA PHE A 67 7.91 27.53 10.30
C PHE A 67 7.68 28.92 9.70
N GLU A 68 7.27 29.89 10.49
CA GLU A 68 6.85 31.20 10.00
C GLU A 68 7.48 32.31 10.82
N ILE A 69 7.93 33.36 10.13
CA ILE A 69 8.40 34.61 10.73
C ILE A 69 7.61 35.76 10.10
N THR A 70 7.12 36.68 10.93
CA THR A 70 6.51 37.93 10.45
C THR A 70 7.16 39.14 11.11
N GLY A 71 7.28 40.22 10.33
CA GLY A 71 7.60 41.55 10.82
C GLY A 71 6.45 42.50 10.50
N TYR A 72 6.06 43.32 11.47
CA TYR A 72 5.04 44.35 11.35
C TYR A 72 5.59 45.70 11.80
N HIS A 73 5.28 46.74 11.04
CA HIS A 73 5.67 48.11 11.34
C HIS A 73 4.56 49.09 10.98
N SER A 74 4.40 50.07 11.88
CA SER A 74 3.55 51.24 11.70
C SER A 74 4.20 52.43 12.39
N LYS A 75 4.06 53.62 11.78
CA LYS A 75 4.16 54.89 12.51
C LYS A 75 2.77 55.29 12.97
N LEU A 76 2.61 55.70 14.23
CA LEU A 76 1.30 56.11 14.73
C LEU A 76 1.05 57.57 14.38
N TYR A 77 0.05 57.81 13.54
CA TYR A 77 -0.39 59.15 13.12
C TYR A 77 0.74 59.96 12.47
N GLN A 78 0.68 61.29 12.56
CA GLN A 78 1.74 62.20 12.13
C GLN A 78 2.78 62.38 13.25
N SER A 79 3.30 61.28 13.79
CA SER A 79 4.33 61.29 14.83
C SER A 79 5.45 60.29 14.52
N ASP A 80 6.56 60.41 15.23
CA ASP A 80 7.67 59.46 15.17
C ASP A 80 7.51 58.26 16.12
N VAL A 81 6.31 58.08 16.70
CA VAL A 81 6.00 56.92 17.53
C VAL A 81 5.97 55.66 16.64
N ALA A 82 6.93 54.78 16.87
CA ALA A 82 7.04 53.50 16.18
C ALA A 82 6.24 52.43 16.92
N TYR A 83 5.42 51.69 16.18
CA TYR A 83 4.66 50.55 16.67
C TYR A 83 4.99 49.32 15.84
N GLN A 84 5.58 48.32 16.48
CA GLN A 84 6.29 47.23 15.82
C GLN A 84 5.94 45.90 16.46
N TYR A 85 6.00 44.83 15.66
CA TYR A 85 5.83 43.46 16.12
C TYR A 85 6.68 42.51 15.29
N MET A 86 7.26 41.52 15.95
CA MET A 86 7.89 40.37 15.31
C MET A 86 7.27 39.10 15.89
N GLY A 87 6.79 38.21 15.01
CA GLY A 87 6.21 36.93 15.38
C GLY A 87 7.00 35.79 14.77
N LEU A 88 7.23 34.73 15.55
CA LEU A 88 7.90 33.50 15.12
C LEU A 88 7.06 32.31 15.54
N VAL A 89 6.81 31.37 14.63
CA VAL A 89 6.04 30.15 14.88
C VAL A 89 6.82 28.94 14.43
N TYR A 90 6.90 27.96 15.33
CA TYR A 90 7.51 26.67 15.09
C TYR A 90 6.50 25.55 15.31
N PRO A 91 5.93 24.97 14.24
CA PRO A 91 5.03 23.84 14.35
C PRO A 91 5.81 22.53 14.49
N THR A 92 5.27 21.61 15.31
CA THR A 92 5.84 20.28 15.52
C THR A 92 4.91 19.19 14.95
N LEU A 93 5.45 17.99 14.76
CA LEU A 93 4.69 16.86 14.21
C LEU A 93 3.55 16.40 15.13
N ASP A 94 3.82 16.17 16.42
CA ASP A 94 2.87 15.50 17.33
C ASP A 94 2.50 16.34 18.58
N TYR A 95 3.26 17.39 18.86
CA TYR A 95 3.13 18.16 20.08
C TYR A 95 2.39 19.49 19.89
N GLY A 96 1.91 19.82 18.68
CA GLY A 96 1.30 21.12 18.39
C GLY A 96 2.35 22.16 17.97
N SER A 97 2.04 23.43 18.16
CA SER A 97 2.87 24.52 17.65
C SER A 97 3.19 25.53 18.74
N PHE A 98 4.41 26.05 18.70
CA PHE A 98 4.92 27.07 19.60
C PHE A 98 5.05 28.39 18.88
N GLY A 99 4.74 29.47 19.58
CA GLY A 99 4.80 30.83 19.05
C GLY A 99 5.50 31.77 20.01
N ILE A 100 6.31 32.67 19.46
CA ILE A 100 6.97 33.76 20.21
C ILE A 100 6.63 35.07 19.50
N GLY A 101 6.23 36.07 20.28
CA GLY A 101 5.92 37.41 19.80
C GLY A 101 6.71 38.44 20.59
N ILE A 102 7.24 39.44 19.90
CA ILE A 102 7.89 40.61 20.52
C ILE A 102 7.25 41.85 19.92
N ALA A 103 6.63 42.67 20.77
CA ALA A 103 6.04 43.95 20.38
C ALA A 103 6.84 45.11 20.97
N ARG A 104 6.96 46.19 20.21
CA ARG A 104 7.56 47.43 20.68
C ARG A 104 6.66 48.61 20.34
N LEU A 105 6.45 49.48 21.31
CA LEU A 105 5.90 50.81 21.12
C LEU A 105 6.93 51.78 21.67
N GLY A 106 7.37 52.76 20.89
CA GLY A 106 8.25 53.76 21.46
C GLY A 106 8.56 54.93 20.55
N ILE A 107 9.05 55.98 21.19
CA ILE A 107 9.51 57.22 20.60
C ILE A 107 10.78 57.65 21.33
N SER A 108 11.71 58.24 20.58
CA SER A 108 12.96 58.74 21.11
C SER A 108 13.07 60.25 20.94
N GLY A 109 13.92 60.88 21.74
CA GLY A 109 14.24 62.30 21.58
C GLY A 109 13.11 63.24 22.01
N ILE A 110 12.28 62.83 22.98
CA ILE A 110 11.27 63.72 23.57
C ILE A 110 12.01 64.82 24.32
N ASN A 111 11.76 66.08 23.97
CA ASN A 111 12.41 67.23 24.64
C ASN A 111 11.96 67.32 26.10
N LYS A 112 12.92 67.33 27.02
CA LYS A 112 12.70 67.47 28.46
C LYS A 112 12.79 68.94 28.83
N ARG A 113 11.81 69.45 29.56
CA ARG A 113 11.83 70.84 30.06
C ARG A 113 11.57 70.91 31.55
N ASP A 114 12.17 71.89 32.20
CA ASP A 114 11.87 72.21 33.59
C ASP A 114 10.63 73.12 33.72
N GLU A 115 10.28 73.50 34.95
CA GLU A 115 9.15 74.38 35.27
C GLU A 115 9.26 75.78 34.65
N ASN A 116 10.49 76.22 34.33
CA ASN A 116 10.77 77.51 33.70
C ASN A 116 10.91 77.40 32.17
N ASN A 117 10.55 76.25 31.58
CA ASN A 117 10.64 75.94 30.16
C ASN A 117 12.09 75.90 29.60
N PHE A 118 13.10 75.76 30.46
CA PHE A 118 14.48 75.52 30.04
C PHE A 118 14.66 74.10 29.52
N ASP A 119 15.47 73.96 28.48
CA ASP A 119 15.80 72.67 27.87
C ASP A 119 16.71 71.88 28.81
N MET A 120 16.26 70.69 29.19
CA MET A 120 16.93 69.74 30.10
C MET A 120 17.48 68.53 29.33
N GLY A 121 17.58 68.62 28.00
CA GLY A 121 17.97 67.54 27.11
C GLY A 121 16.76 66.77 26.59
N SER A 122 16.93 65.47 26.36
CA SER A 122 15.87 64.60 25.85
C SER A 122 15.75 63.31 26.63
N PHE A 123 14.55 62.72 26.63
CA PHE A 123 14.29 61.39 27.13
C PHE A 123 13.50 60.57 26.11
N ASP A 124 13.46 59.26 26.33
CA ASP A 124 12.75 58.31 25.47
C ASP A 124 11.58 57.68 26.24
N ASP A 125 10.55 57.24 25.50
CA ASP A 125 9.48 56.38 26.01
C ASP A 125 9.46 55.09 25.21
N SER A 126 9.63 53.96 25.89
CA SER A 126 9.70 52.64 25.26
C SER A 126 8.93 51.62 26.07
N ARG A 127 8.05 50.89 25.39
CA ARG A 127 7.35 49.71 25.89
C ARG A 127 7.72 48.49 25.06
N LEU A 128 7.94 47.39 25.76
CA LEU A 128 8.26 46.10 25.17
C LEU A 128 7.27 45.06 25.67
N GLY A 129 6.57 44.37 24.77
CA GLY A 129 5.72 43.22 25.07
C GLY A 129 6.37 41.93 24.59
N ILE A 130 6.41 40.91 25.43
CA ILE A 130 6.87 39.56 25.07
C ILE A 130 5.70 38.60 25.24
N TYR A 131 5.48 37.77 24.23
CA TYR A 131 4.39 36.80 24.16
C TYR A 131 4.96 35.40 23.89
N LEU A 132 4.56 34.43 24.70
CA LEU A 132 4.85 33.01 24.49
C LEU A 132 3.52 32.27 24.36
N ALA A 133 3.31 31.61 23.23
CA ALA A 133 2.06 30.96 22.92
C ALA A 133 2.27 29.50 22.52
N TYR A 134 1.28 28.68 22.83
CA TYR A 134 1.22 27.28 22.46
C TYR A 134 -0.19 26.95 21.99
N GLY A 135 -0.30 26.19 20.91
CA GLY A 135 -1.57 25.71 20.39
C GLY A 135 -1.51 24.27 19.91
N LYS A 136 -2.54 23.49 20.21
CA LYS A 136 -2.65 22.08 19.81
C LYS A 136 -4.08 21.71 19.44
N SER A 137 -4.22 20.88 18.41
CA SER A 137 -5.49 20.26 18.06
C SER A 137 -5.68 19.01 18.90
N THR A 138 -6.80 18.92 19.60
CA THR A 138 -7.20 17.76 20.41
C THR A 138 -8.61 17.35 20.01
N SER A 139 -8.76 16.15 19.43
CA SER A 139 -10.01 15.72 18.79
C SER A 139 -10.48 16.76 17.76
N ASN A 140 -11.69 17.29 17.90
CA ASN A 140 -12.31 18.27 17.01
C ASN A 140 -12.18 19.73 17.49
N TYR A 141 -11.29 20.00 18.44
CA TYR A 141 -11.09 21.32 19.02
C TYR A 141 -9.63 21.75 18.91
N ASP A 142 -9.43 23.01 18.57
CA ASP A 142 -8.13 23.66 18.62
C ASP A 142 -8.05 24.43 19.96
N ILE A 143 -7.07 24.10 20.80
CA ILE A 143 -6.86 24.76 22.10
C ILE A 143 -5.58 25.58 22.08
N GLY A 144 -5.54 26.68 22.82
CA GLY A 144 -4.33 27.48 22.96
C GLY A 144 -4.21 28.21 24.29
N ILE A 145 -2.96 28.45 24.68
CA ILE A 145 -2.57 29.23 25.85
C ILE A 145 -1.51 30.25 25.44
N MET A 146 -1.55 31.45 26.02
CA MET A 146 -0.54 32.48 25.82
C MET A 146 -0.16 33.12 27.15
N PHE A 147 1.14 33.24 27.38
CA PHE A 147 1.73 34.04 28.44
C PHE A 147 2.23 35.36 27.86
N ASN A 148 2.00 36.47 28.58
CA ASN A 148 2.49 37.78 28.17
C ASN A 148 3.15 38.51 29.33
N ILE A 149 4.17 39.31 29.03
CA ILE A 149 4.81 40.21 29.99
C ILE A 149 5.16 41.50 29.28
N GLU A 150 5.00 42.64 29.96
CA GLU A 150 5.27 43.95 29.39
C GLU A 150 6.27 44.71 30.27
N SER A 151 7.22 45.38 29.65
CA SER A 151 8.13 46.32 30.29
C SER A 151 7.88 47.72 29.75
N HIS A 152 7.92 48.73 30.62
CA HIS A 152 7.79 50.13 30.27
C HIS A 152 8.91 50.92 30.92
N SER A 153 9.66 51.66 30.09
CA SER A 153 10.66 52.62 30.52
C SER A 153 10.33 54.01 29.94
N ILE A 154 10.29 55.02 30.80
CA ILE A 154 10.08 56.42 30.43
C ILE A 154 10.89 57.32 31.35
N ASP A 155 11.80 58.13 30.79
CA ASP A 155 12.75 58.96 31.55
C ASP A 155 13.47 58.14 32.64
N ASN A 156 13.30 58.50 33.92
CA ASN A 156 13.92 57.82 35.06
C ASN A 156 13.11 56.65 35.62
N TYR A 157 11.94 56.36 35.04
CA TYR A 157 11.04 55.31 35.52
C TYR A 157 11.11 54.09 34.62
N SER A 158 11.23 52.92 35.24
CA SER A 158 11.20 51.65 34.52
C SER A 158 10.59 50.58 35.40
N ASN A 159 9.64 49.81 34.87
CA ASN A 159 9.17 48.60 35.52
C ASN A 159 8.69 47.55 34.51
N THR A 160 8.53 46.33 34.99
CA THR A 160 8.00 45.19 34.25
C THR A 160 6.75 44.67 34.97
N SER A 161 5.71 44.35 34.20
CA SER A 161 4.46 43.83 34.73
C SER A 161 4.63 42.44 35.34
N SER A 162 3.70 42.04 36.20
CA SER A 162 3.48 40.61 36.45
C SER A 162 3.07 39.89 35.14
N PRO A 163 3.31 38.57 35.02
CA PRO A 163 2.89 37.81 33.86
C PRO A 163 1.35 37.77 33.71
N GLY A 164 0.87 37.86 32.47
CA GLY A 164 -0.50 37.58 32.08
C GLY A 164 -0.65 36.19 31.49
N VAL A 165 -1.87 35.64 31.61
CA VAL A 165 -2.26 34.35 31.03
C VAL A 165 -3.53 34.51 30.23
N ASN A 166 -3.56 33.92 29.04
CA ASN A 166 -4.66 34.01 28.10
C ASN A 166 -4.96 32.61 27.59
N ILE A 167 -6.24 32.30 27.42
CA ILE A 167 -6.69 30.99 26.94
C ILE A 167 -7.60 31.16 25.74
N SER A 168 -7.58 30.19 24.84
CA SER A 168 -8.41 30.20 23.64
C SER A 168 -8.84 28.81 23.20
N LEU A 169 -10.00 28.75 22.57
CA LEU A 169 -10.63 27.55 22.03
C LEU A 169 -11.25 27.89 20.68
N SER A 170 -10.98 27.09 19.65
CA SER A 170 -11.57 27.26 18.33
C SER A 170 -12.10 25.94 17.77
N LYS A 171 -13.12 26.03 16.91
CA LYS A 171 -13.67 24.90 16.18
C LYS A 171 -14.17 25.34 14.80
N SER A 172 -13.97 24.48 13.82
CA SER A 172 -14.50 24.65 12.46
C SER A 172 -15.47 23.53 12.14
N PHE A 173 -16.56 23.86 11.47
CA PHE A 173 -17.62 22.99 11.03
C PHE A 173 -17.71 23.08 9.51
N ALA A 174 -17.63 21.94 8.83
CA ALA A 174 -17.96 21.86 7.43
C ALA A 174 -19.49 21.94 7.28
N ILE A 175 -19.96 22.69 6.29
CA ILE A 175 -21.38 22.81 5.96
C ILE A 175 -21.53 22.44 4.50
N ASP A 176 -22.39 21.48 4.20
CA ASP A 176 -22.65 21.05 2.83
C ASP A 176 -23.73 21.93 2.19
N ASN A 177 -23.35 23.17 1.83
CA ASN A 177 -24.22 24.15 1.20
C ASN A 177 -23.46 24.96 0.14
N SER A 178 -24.09 25.19 -1.00
CA SER A 178 -23.51 25.94 -2.14
C SER A 178 -23.17 27.41 -1.84
N PHE A 179 -23.71 27.99 -0.77
CA PHE A 179 -23.42 29.37 -0.33
C PHE A 179 -22.50 29.46 0.90
N ILE A 180 -22.39 28.38 1.67
CA ILE A 180 -21.57 28.35 2.89
C ILE A 180 -20.97 26.96 2.99
N ASN A 181 -19.65 26.84 2.80
CA ASN A 181 -18.97 25.55 2.90
C ASN A 181 -18.31 25.30 4.26
N GLN A 182 -18.08 26.36 5.04
CA GLN A 182 -17.41 26.28 6.33
C GLN A 182 -17.90 27.37 7.27
N PHE A 183 -18.12 27.00 8.53
CA PHE A 183 -18.37 27.91 9.64
C PHE A 183 -17.35 27.66 10.75
N SER A 184 -16.71 28.70 11.25
CA SER A 184 -15.75 28.60 12.35
C SER A 184 -16.12 29.53 13.50
N THR A 185 -15.85 29.06 14.71
CA THR A 185 -16.07 29.79 15.95
C THR A 185 -14.81 29.76 16.82
N SER A 186 -14.59 30.84 17.55
CA SER A 186 -13.49 30.98 18.50
C SER A 186 -13.95 31.70 19.75
N ILE A 187 -13.47 31.24 20.90
CA ILE A 187 -13.62 31.90 22.20
C ILE A 187 -12.22 32.16 22.73
N GLN A 188 -11.95 33.40 23.15
CA GLN A 188 -10.71 33.78 23.80
C GLN A 188 -11.01 34.53 25.08
N TYR A 189 -10.30 34.20 26.15
CA TYR A 189 -10.28 34.97 27.38
C TYR A 189 -8.86 35.49 27.62
N SER A 190 -8.69 36.80 27.46
CA SER A 190 -7.42 37.49 27.67
C SER A 190 -7.28 37.98 29.10
N ASN A 191 -6.06 37.98 29.64
CA ASN A 191 -5.74 38.37 31.02
C ASN A 191 -6.56 37.60 32.07
N LEU A 192 -6.67 36.27 31.93
CA LEU A 192 -7.18 35.36 32.97
C LEU A 192 -6.39 35.52 34.27
N LEU A 193 -5.06 35.51 34.15
CA LEU A 193 -4.19 36.13 35.15
C LEU A 193 -3.92 37.56 34.66
N LYS A 194 -4.29 38.55 35.46
CA LYS A 194 -4.20 39.96 35.10
C LYS A 194 -2.78 40.49 35.32
N PRO A 195 -2.09 40.97 34.28
CA PRO A 195 -0.84 41.69 34.45
C PRO A 195 -1.07 42.98 35.25
N THR A 196 -0.14 43.27 36.15
CA THR A 196 -0.13 44.49 36.95
C THR A 196 1.27 45.10 36.90
N MET A 197 1.34 46.41 36.68
CA MET A 197 2.59 47.16 36.61
C MET A 197 2.50 48.40 37.50
N LYS A 198 3.56 48.68 38.25
CA LYS A 198 3.66 49.86 39.12
C LYS A 198 4.85 50.71 38.71
N LEU A 199 4.62 51.71 37.86
CA LEU A 199 5.73 52.52 37.33
C LEU A 199 6.25 53.54 38.36
N THR A 200 5.34 54.10 39.16
CA THR A 200 5.65 55.05 40.25
C THR A 200 4.95 54.62 41.54
N GLU A 201 3.91 55.33 41.98
CA GLU A 201 3.23 55.11 43.25
C GLU A 201 2.05 54.14 43.12
N GLU A 202 1.31 54.21 42.02
CA GLU A 202 0.11 53.41 41.77
C GLU A 202 0.37 52.22 40.84
N SER A 203 -0.35 51.13 41.10
CA SER A 203 -0.34 49.93 40.28
C SER A 203 -1.49 49.97 39.27
N VAL A 204 -1.16 49.84 37.99
CA VAL A 204 -2.14 49.69 36.90
C VAL A 204 -2.30 48.21 36.59
N THR A 205 -3.53 47.70 36.64
CA THR A 205 -3.86 46.31 36.32
C THR A 205 -4.63 46.24 35.02
N TYR A 206 -4.14 45.45 34.07
CA TYR A 206 -4.81 45.29 32.79
C TYR A 206 -6.07 44.42 32.94
N PRO A 207 -7.23 44.86 32.40
CA PRO A 207 -8.50 44.18 32.59
C PRO A 207 -8.58 42.83 31.87
N GLY A 208 -9.46 41.96 32.36
CA GLY A 208 -9.84 40.75 31.65
C GLY A 208 -10.68 41.09 30.43
N GLN A 209 -10.59 40.29 29.37
CA GLN A 209 -11.36 40.49 28.15
C GLN A 209 -11.86 39.16 27.58
N LEU A 210 -13.17 39.05 27.38
CA LEU A 210 -13.80 37.92 26.68
C LEU A 210 -14.08 38.30 25.22
N GLN A 211 -13.60 37.48 24.28
CA GLN A 211 -13.82 37.66 22.85
C GLN A 211 -14.51 36.42 22.26
N LEU A 212 -15.52 36.66 21.43
CA LEU A 212 -16.22 35.66 20.63
C LEU A 212 -16.05 36.00 19.15
N GLY A 213 -15.52 35.05 18.38
CA GLY A 213 -15.24 35.20 16.96
C GLY A 213 -16.04 34.21 16.14
N LEU A 214 -16.63 34.68 15.05
CA LEU A 214 -17.37 33.88 14.08
C LEU A 214 -16.81 34.15 12.69
N SER A 215 -16.75 33.12 11.85
CA SER A 215 -16.44 33.32 10.44
C SER A 215 -17.10 32.30 9.54
N THR A 216 -17.32 32.70 8.29
CA THR A 216 -17.87 31.84 7.25
C THR A 216 -17.20 32.13 5.92
N ASN A 217 -17.14 31.12 5.06
CA ASN A 217 -16.73 31.28 3.67
C ASN A 217 -17.99 31.30 2.79
N LEU A 218 -18.26 32.45 2.16
CA LEU A 218 -19.51 32.80 1.47
C LEU A 218 -19.53 32.37 -0.01
N LEU A 219 -18.36 32.23 -0.62
CA LEU A 219 -18.21 31.85 -2.03
C LEU A 219 -16.94 31.01 -2.14
N SER A 220 -17.13 29.72 -2.35
CA SER A 220 -16.07 28.84 -2.87
C SER A 220 -16.55 28.39 -4.24
N VAL A 221 -16.13 29.09 -5.30
CA VAL A 221 -16.38 28.64 -6.67
C VAL A 221 -15.62 27.31 -6.85
N ASP A 222 -16.09 26.41 -7.72
CA ASP A 222 -15.49 25.09 -8.04
C ASP A 222 -13.96 25.12 -8.35
N ASN A 223 -13.36 26.30 -8.49
CA ASN A 223 -11.92 26.51 -8.43
C ASN A 223 -11.49 27.01 -7.04
N SER A 224 -10.79 26.16 -6.28
CA SER A 224 -10.20 26.40 -4.94
C SER A 224 -9.27 27.61 -4.79
N LYS A 225 -9.13 28.44 -5.83
CA LYS A 225 -8.19 29.57 -5.88
C LYS A 225 -8.84 30.92 -5.59
N ASN A 226 -10.17 31.00 -5.54
CA ASN A 226 -10.88 32.22 -5.18
C ASN A 226 -11.79 31.94 -3.99
N ASP A 227 -11.70 32.76 -2.94
CA ASP A 227 -12.57 32.66 -1.78
C ASP A 227 -13.03 34.03 -1.27
N LEU A 228 -14.19 34.05 -0.61
CA LEU A 228 -14.73 35.23 0.06
C LEU A 228 -15.10 34.87 1.49
N LYS A 229 -14.38 35.43 2.46
CA LYS A 229 -14.58 35.16 3.88
C LYS A 229 -15.19 36.36 4.59
N LEU A 230 -16.12 36.08 5.49
CA LEU A 230 -16.70 37.04 6.42
C LEU A 230 -16.26 36.70 7.83
N TYR A 231 -15.87 37.72 8.58
CA TYR A 231 -15.42 37.65 9.96
C TYR A 231 -16.23 38.59 10.84
N THR A 232 -16.54 38.14 12.04
CA THR A 232 -17.24 38.92 13.06
C THR A 232 -16.64 38.63 14.42
N ARG A 233 -16.49 39.67 15.24
CA ARG A 233 -16.00 39.55 16.61
C ARG A 233 -16.79 40.44 17.56
N PHE A 234 -17.16 39.87 18.69
CA PHE A 234 -17.69 40.57 19.85
C PHE A 234 -16.63 40.54 20.96
N SER A 235 -16.35 41.70 21.57
CA SER A 235 -15.36 41.81 22.64
C SER A 235 -15.96 42.52 23.85
N LYS A 236 -15.85 41.90 25.03
CA LYS A 236 -16.27 42.46 26.31
C LYS A 236 -15.05 42.53 27.23
N THR A 237 -14.49 43.73 27.39
CA THR A 237 -13.48 44.01 28.43
C THR A 237 -14.18 44.40 29.74
N ASP A 238 -13.58 44.06 30.88
CA ASP A 238 -14.03 44.53 32.19
C ASP A 238 -14.19 46.06 32.20
N ASN A 239 -15.30 46.56 32.74
CA ASN A 239 -15.63 47.99 32.86
C ASN A 239 -15.71 48.79 31.54
N ILE A 240 -15.66 48.12 30.38
CA ILE A 240 -15.81 48.75 29.06
C ILE A 240 -17.05 48.19 28.37
N SER A 241 -17.70 49.00 27.52
CA SER A 241 -18.86 48.56 26.73
C SER A 241 -18.51 47.41 25.78
N LEU A 242 -19.52 46.65 25.37
CA LEU A 242 -19.35 45.61 24.34
C LEU A 242 -18.88 46.26 23.03
N ALA A 243 -17.74 45.83 22.52
CA ALA A 243 -17.20 46.27 21.23
C ALA A 243 -17.54 45.24 20.14
N PHE A 244 -17.85 45.77 18.96
CA PHE A 244 -18.14 44.97 17.76
C PHE A 244 -17.08 45.23 16.68
N SER A 245 -16.69 44.17 15.98
CA SER A 245 -15.84 44.27 14.78
C SER A 245 -16.31 43.29 13.71
N SER A 246 -16.20 43.67 12.45
CA SER A 246 -16.50 42.78 11.32
C SER A 246 -15.58 43.09 10.14
N GLY A 247 -15.28 42.09 9.32
CA GLY A 247 -14.39 42.24 8.17
C GLY A 247 -14.67 41.22 7.08
N VAL A 248 -14.32 41.57 5.86
CA VAL A 248 -14.45 40.74 4.67
C VAL A 248 -13.09 40.64 3.99
N GLU A 249 -12.69 39.43 3.65
CA GLU A 249 -11.46 39.12 2.90
C GLU A 249 -11.85 38.43 1.59
N TYR A 250 -11.44 38.99 0.45
CA TYR A 250 -11.57 38.38 -0.86
C TYR A 250 -10.19 37.99 -1.38
N THR A 251 -10.00 36.70 -1.67
CA THR A 251 -8.77 36.16 -2.26
C THR A 251 -9.00 35.88 -3.74
N TYR A 252 -8.12 36.41 -4.58
CA TYR A 252 -8.08 36.16 -6.01
C TYR A 252 -6.85 35.34 -6.39
N ASN A 253 -7.11 34.18 -7.01
CA ASN A 253 -6.13 33.23 -7.51
C ASN A 253 -5.03 32.84 -6.49
N ASN A 254 -5.35 32.78 -5.19
CA ASN A 254 -4.41 32.56 -4.07
C ASN A 254 -3.19 33.50 -4.04
N ILE A 255 -3.25 34.65 -4.74
CA ILE A 255 -2.14 35.59 -4.88
C ILE A 255 -2.52 36.96 -4.30
N LEU A 256 -3.66 37.50 -4.70
CA LEU A 256 -4.08 38.84 -4.29
C LEU A 256 -5.19 38.75 -3.26
N ASN A 257 -5.06 39.49 -2.16
CA ASN A 257 -6.05 39.60 -1.11
C ASN A 257 -6.54 41.04 -1.02
N LEU A 258 -7.85 41.24 -1.02
CA LEU A 258 -8.48 42.55 -0.78
C LEU A 258 -9.32 42.47 0.48
N ARG A 259 -9.17 43.45 1.35
CA ARG A 259 -9.72 43.41 2.72
C ARG A 259 -10.41 44.71 3.06
N THR A 260 -11.54 44.59 3.72
CA THR A 260 -12.24 45.71 4.33
C THR A 260 -12.74 45.28 5.70
N GLY A 261 -12.74 46.22 6.65
CA GLY A 261 -13.17 45.93 8.02
C GLY A 261 -13.70 47.16 8.73
N ILE A 262 -14.45 46.91 9.80
CA ILE A 262 -14.93 47.94 10.72
C ILE A 262 -14.66 47.48 12.16
N ARG A 263 -14.13 48.39 12.98
CA ARG A 263 -13.95 48.19 14.42
C ARG A 263 -14.47 49.41 15.15
N GLU A 264 -15.45 49.21 16.04
CA GLU A 264 -16.04 50.30 16.83
C GLU A 264 -16.51 51.48 15.96
N GLY A 265 -17.18 51.16 14.84
CA GLY A 265 -17.69 52.17 13.90
C GLY A 265 -16.64 52.76 12.93
N LYS A 266 -15.36 52.44 13.08
CA LYS A 266 -14.29 53.00 12.24
C LYS A 266 -13.87 52.04 11.11
N PRO A 267 -13.82 52.50 9.84
CA PRO A 267 -13.46 51.64 8.72
C PRO A 267 -11.94 51.41 8.61
N SER A 268 -11.60 50.32 7.96
CA SER A 268 -10.24 49.88 7.64
C SER A 268 -10.23 49.18 6.28
N TYR A 269 -9.13 49.32 5.55
CA TYR A 269 -8.92 48.74 4.22
C TYR A 269 -7.54 48.12 4.15
N GLY A 270 -7.37 47.09 3.33
CA GLY A 270 -6.07 46.46 3.14
C GLY A 270 -5.96 45.68 1.85
N ALA A 271 -4.72 45.48 1.44
CA ALA A 271 -4.34 44.64 0.32
C ALA A 271 -3.17 43.74 0.72
N GLY A 272 -3.15 42.51 0.20
CA GLY A 272 -2.09 41.55 0.45
C GLY A 272 -1.65 40.86 -0.83
N LEU A 273 -0.35 40.67 -1.00
CA LEU A 273 0.24 39.90 -2.10
C LEU A 273 0.93 38.67 -1.53
N TYR A 274 0.60 37.51 -2.08
CA TYR A 274 1.21 36.22 -1.76
C TYR A 274 2.03 35.72 -2.94
N TYR A 275 3.30 35.40 -2.71
CA TYR A 275 4.21 34.87 -3.72
C TYR A 275 5.10 33.79 -3.13
N GLY A 276 4.85 32.53 -3.50
CA GLY A 276 5.59 31.39 -2.96
C GLY A 276 5.33 31.23 -1.46
N LEU A 277 6.37 31.42 -0.64
CA LEU A 277 6.28 31.37 0.83
C LEU A 277 6.35 32.77 1.47
N LEU A 278 6.24 33.84 0.68
CA LEU A 278 6.29 35.23 1.15
C LEU A 278 4.91 35.88 1.04
N SER A 279 4.52 36.63 2.08
CA SER A 279 3.36 37.52 2.05
C SER A 279 3.77 38.95 2.36
N PHE A 280 3.19 39.89 1.62
CA PHE A 280 3.31 41.33 1.86
C PHE A 280 1.92 41.88 2.07
N ASP A 281 1.67 42.50 3.22
CA ASP A 281 0.37 43.03 3.58
C ASP A 281 0.48 44.52 3.91
N TYR A 282 -0.44 45.30 3.37
CA TYR A 282 -0.59 46.72 3.64
C TYR A 282 -2.00 46.99 4.16
N ALA A 283 -2.09 47.87 5.16
CA ALA A 283 -3.38 48.32 5.68
C ALA A 283 -3.42 49.83 5.90
N PHE A 284 -4.60 50.37 5.68
CA PHE A 284 -5.00 51.72 6.00
C PHE A 284 -6.15 51.66 6.99
N VAL A 285 -5.92 52.13 8.22
CA VAL A 285 -6.87 51.98 9.33
C VAL A 285 -7.22 53.35 9.89
N ASN A 286 -8.51 53.69 9.92
CA ASN A 286 -8.97 54.95 10.48
C ASN A 286 -9.20 54.83 12.00
N ARG A 287 -8.72 55.81 12.77
CA ARG A 287 -8.79 55.87 14.24
C ARG A 287 -9.12 57.28 14.72
N ASP A 288 -9.31 57.46 16.02
CA ASP A 288 -9.73 58.74 16.62
C ASP A 288 -8.77 59.89 16.31
N LEU A 289 -7.46 59.62 16.31
CA LEU A 289 -6.43 60.63 16.04
C LEU A 289 -6.02 60.69 14.56
N GLY A 290 -6.74 59.99 13.69
CA GLY A 290 -6.50 59.96 12.25
C GLY A 290 -6.16 58.60 11.68
N ALA A 291 -5.82 58.58 10.39
CA ALA A 291 -5.50 57.36 9.67
C ALA A 291 -4.06 56.90 9.90
N ILE A 292 -3.87 55.59 9.89
CA ILE A 292 -2.59 54.93 10.14
C ILE A 292 -2.28 53.98 8.99
N HIS A 293 -1.02 54.02 8.52
CA HIS A 293 -0.48 53.13 7.51
C HIS A 293 0.34 52.02 8.17
N MET A 294 0.04 50.77 7.79
CA MET A 294 0.62 49.59 8.43
C MET A 294 1.16 48.63 7.38
N PHE A 295 2.31 48.03 7.67
CA PHE A 295 2.99 47.10 6.78
C PHE A 295 3.34 45.82 7.52
N SER A 296 3.14 44.68 6.88
CA SER A 296 3.58 43.38 7.34
C SER A 296 4.30 42.61 6.23
N VAL A 297 5.35 41.89 6.61
CA VAL A 297 6.03 40.93 5.74
C VAL A 297 6.12 39.61 6.48
N THR A 298 5.61 38.55 5.88
CA THR A 298 5.64 37.20 6.45
C THR A 298 6.41 36.27 5.53
N SER A 299 7.25 35.42 6.11
CA SER A 299 7.98 34.37 5.40
C SER A 299 7.73 33.03 6.07
N SER A 300 7.27 32.07 5.29
CA SER A 300 7.12 30.66 5.69
C SER A 300 8.32 29.86 5.18
N PHE A 301 8.71 28.78 5.88
CA PHE A 301 9.88 27.97 5.54
C PHE A 301 9.62 26.48 5.73
N GLY A 302 10.31 25.69 4.89
CA GLY A 302 10.36 24.23 4.99
C GLY A 302 9.07 23.53 4.58
N MET A 303 9.10 22.21 4.65
CA MET A 303 7.95 21.35 4.33
C MET A 303 6.84 21.51 5.37
N SER A 304 5.59 21.39 4.91
CA SER A 304 4.43 21.47 5.79
C SER A 304 4.45 20.33 6.82
N VAL A 305 3.77 20.51 7.95
CA VAL A 305 3.58 19.43 8.93
C VAL A 305 2.81 18.28 8.31
N ALA A 306 1.82 18.55 7.47
CA ALA A 306 1.10 17.54 6.70
C ALA A 306 2.04 16.66 5.86
N ASP A 307 2.90 17.26 5.02
CA ASP A 307 3.87 16.51 4.19
C ASP A 307 4.86 15.72 5.04
N LYS A 308 5.32 16.31 6.16
CA LYS A 308 6.22 15.61 7.09
C LYS A 308 5.57 14.39 7.73
N ARG A 309 4.27 14.44 8.04
CA ARG A 309 3.52 13.29 8.56
C ARG A 309 3.39 12.19 7.51
N GLU A 310 3.08 12.56 6.28
CA GLU A 310 2.95 11.62 5.18
C GLU A 310 4.28 10.89 4.91
N MET A 311 5.39 11.62 4.83
CA MET A 311 6.72 11.01 4.68
C MET A 311 7.11 10.12 5.87
N ARG A 312 6.70 10.45 7.10
CA ARG A 312 6.95 9.56 8.26
C ARG A 312 6.19 8.25 8.10
N ILE A 313 4.92 8.31 7.70
CA ILE A 313 4.08 7.13 7.48
C ILE A 313 4.70 6.25 6.39
N GLN A 314 5.11 6.83 5.26
CA GLN A 314 5.78 6.09 4.18
C GLN A 314 7.07 5.41 4.66
N LYS A 315 7.92 6.12 5.41
CA LYS A 315 9.15 5.55 5.98
C LYS A 315 8.89 4.41 6.97
N GLU A 316 7.84 4.53 7.79
CA GLU A 316 7.44 3.46 8.72
C GLU A 316 6.94 2.23 7.97
N GLU A 317 6.18 2.42 6.88
CA GLU A 317 5.71 1.33 6.01
C GLU A 317 6.86 0.65 5.27
N GLU A 318 7.79 1.42 4.69
CA GLU A 318 9.01 0.88 4.06
C GLU A 318 9.85 0.07 5.05
N LYS A 319 10.01 0.57 6.28
CA LYS A 319 10.74 -0.13 7.34
C LYS A 319 10.06 -1.44 7.72
N PHE A 320 8.73 -1.44 7.87
CA PHE A 320 7.96 -2.64 8.18
C PHE A 320 8.02 -3.65 7.03
N ASN A 321 7.87 -3.19 5.78
CA ASN A 321 8.04 -4.02 4.58
C ASN A 321 9.40 -4.71 4.55
N ARG A 322 10.48 -3.96 4.80
CA ARG A 322 11.84 -4.52 4.86
C ARG A 322 12.01 -5.54 5.98
N LEU A 323 11.45 -5.27 7.17
CA LEU A 323 11.46 -6.21 8.29
C LEU A 323 10.70 -7.50 7.94
N MET A 324 9.54 -7.36 7.30
CA MET A 324 8.72 -8.47 6.85
C MET A 324 9.47 -9.33 5.85
N SER A 325 9.99 -8.75 4.76
CA SER A 325 10.76 -9.46 3.75
C SER A 325 11.93 -10.23 4.37
N LYS A 326 12.70 -9.58 5.26
CA LYS A 326 13.82 -10.22 5.95
C LYS A 326 13.37 -11.42 6.79
N ARG A 327 12.29 -11.28 7.58
CA ARG A 327 11.80 -12.36 8.44
C ARG A 327 11.27 -13.55 7.62
N LEU A 328 10.63 -13.28 6.48
CA LEU A 328 10.16 -14.33 5.58
C LEU A 328 11.35 -15.05 4.92
N GLU A 329 12.39 -14.30 4.50
CA GLU A 329 13.64 -14.85 3.97
C GLU A 329 14.37 -15.73 5.00
N ASP A 330 14.52 -15.26 6.24
CA ASP A 330 15.12 -16.01 7.35
C ASP A 330 14.37 -17.34 7.59
N LYS A 331 13.03 -17.32 7.55
CA LYS A 331 12.22 -18.54 7.66
C LYS A 331 12.37 -19.48 6.46
N ASN A 332 12.42 -18.96 5.23
CA ASN A 332 12.67 -19.79 4.04
C ASN A 332 14.04 -20.46 4.12
N ASN A 333 15.08 -19.74 4.56
CA ASN A 333 16.42 -20.29 4.74
C ASN A 333 16.45 -21.40 5.79
N SER A 334 15.71 -21.26 6.89
CA SER A 334 15.53 -22.35 7.88
C SER A 334 14.88 -23.57 7.23
N MET A 335 13.84 -23.38 6.42
CA MET A 335 13.14 -24.46 5.74
C MET A 335 14.03 -25.18 4.71
N ILE A 336 14.87 -24.43 3.99
CA ILE A 336 15.88 -24.98 3.07
C ILE A 336 16.86 -25.86 3.84
N ALA A 337 17.33 -25.42 5.02
CA ALA A 337 18.23 -26.22 5.85
C ALA A 337 17.56 -27.52 6.34
N ASP A 338 16.32 -27.43 6.83
CA ASP A 338 15.55 -28.58 7.31
C ASP A 338 15.31 -29.61 6.19
N LEU A 339 14.92 -29.15 4.99
CA LEU A 339 14.73 -30.01 3.81
C LEU A 339 16.05 -30.61 3.30
N SER A 340 17.15 -29.85 3.35
CA SER A 340 18.46 -30.38 2.98
C SER A 340 18.89 -31.52 3.90
N GLU A 341 18.60 -31.41 5.21
CA GLU A 341 18.88 -32.47 6.18
C GLU A 341 17.98 -33.70 5.95
N SER A 342 16.68 -33.48 5.73
CA SER A 342 15.71 -34.54 5.42
C SER A 342 16.08 -35.29 4.13
N ALA A 343 16.39 -34.56 3.05
CA ALA A 343 16.78 -35.13 1.76
C ALA A 343 18.03 -36.02 1.89
N LYS A 344 19.03 -35.55 2.64
CA LYS A 344 20.26 -36.31 2.89
C LYS A 344 19.98 -37.58 3.68
N LYS A 345 19.11 -37.51 4.70
CA LYS A 345 18.72 -38.66 5.51
C LYS A 345 18.02 -39.73 4.66
N HIS A 346 17.08 -39.36 3.80
CA HIS A 346 16.42 -40.30 2.88
C HIS A 346 17.41 -40.90 1.87
N MET A 347 18.36 -40.10 1.38
CA MET A 347 19.43 -40.58 0.50
C MET A 347 20.33 -41.62 1.18
N ASP A 348 20.75 -41.37 2.42
CA ASP A 348 21.57 -42.29 3.22
C ASP A 348 20.81 -43.58 3.58
N ALA A 349 19.48 -43.53 3.66
CA ALA A 349 18.60 -44.68 3.90
C ALA A 349 18.28 -45.52 2.65
N ASN A 350 18.74 -45.11 1.45
CA ASN A 350 18.36 -45.66 0.14
C ASN A 350 16.86 -45.52 -0.20
N GLU A 351 16.16 -44.57 0.42
CA GLU A 351 14.77 -44.23 0.12
C GLU A 351 14.73 -43.21 -1.03
N PHE A 352 15.13 -43.65 -2.23
CA PHE A 352 15.41 -42.75 -3.36
C PHE A 352 14.21 -41.93 -3.82
N THR A 353 12.98 -42.45 -3.73
CA THR A 353 11.75 -41.73 -4.11
C THR A 353 11.47 -40.56 -3.17
N ASP A 354 11.64 -40.76 -1.87
CA ASP A 354 11.44 -39.72 -0.85
C ASP A 354 12.57 -38.69 -0.92
N ALA A 355 13.81 -39.14 -1.12
CA ALA A 355 14.96 -38.27 -1.36
C ALA A 355 14.75 -37.38 -2.60
N LEU A 356 14.26 -37.95 -3.71
CA LEU A 356 13.95 -37.18 -4.92
C LEU A 356 12.89 -36.12 -4.64
N SER A 357 11.84 -36.46 -3.91
CA SER A 357 10.78 -35.52 -3.52
C SER A 357 11.35 -34.34 -2.71
N ASP A 358 12.15 -34.63 -1.69
CA ASP A 358 12.74 -33.60 -0.84
C ASP A 358 13.74 -32.72 -1.60
N TYR A 359 14.58 -33.28 -2.48
CA TYR A 359 15.49 -32.50 -3.33
C TYR A 359 14.74 -31.63 -4.35
N GLN A 360 13.63 -32.11 -4.92
CA GLN A 360 12.80 -31.30 -5.81
C GLN A 360 12.16 -30.10 -5.10
N ARG A 361 11.76 -30.29 -3.83
CA ARG A 361 11.28 -29.19 -2.98
C ARG A 361 12.39 -28.25 -2.57
N LEU A 362 13.56 -28.78 -2.22
CA LEU A 362 14.76 -28.00 -1.94
C LEU A 362 15.11 -27.12 -3.14
N LEU A 363 15.16 -27.71 -4.35
CA LEU A 363 15.40 -26.97 -5.60
C LEU A 363 14.40 -25.83 -5.80
N PHE A 364 13.12 -26.08 -5.50
CA PHE A 364 12.09 -25.06 -5.60
C PHE A 364 12.35 -23.89 -4.64
N LEU A 365 12.64 -24.16 -3.37
CA LEU A 365 12.87 -23.15 -2.35
C LEU A 365 14.17 -22.38 -2.55
N THR A 366 15.25 -23.07 -2.92
CA THR A 366 16.54 -22.45 -3.22
C THR A 366 16.42 -21.53 -4.43
N LYS A 367 15.67 -21.95 -5.47
CA LYS A 367 15.38 -21.11 -6.63
C LYS A 367 14.53 -19.89 -6.29
N SER A 368 13.48 -20.03 -5.47
CA SER A 368 12.63 -18.91 -5.08
C SER A 368 13.36 -17.87 -4.23
N ASN A 369 14.36 -18.30 -3.46
CA ASN A 369 15.26 -17.42 -2.71
C ASN A 369 16.43 -16.86 -3.54
N ASN A 370 16.47 -17.09 -4.87
CA ASN A 370 17.57 -16.67 -5.77
C ASN A 370 18.95 -17.18 -5.33
N GLN A 371 19.02 -18.38 -4.75
CA GLN A 371 20.26 -19.06 -4.37
C GLN A 371 20.72 -20.02 -5.47
N ASP A 372 21.99 -20.44 -5.44
CA ASP A 372 22.57 -21.36 -6.42
C ASP A 372 21.90 -22.74 -6.33
N THR A 373 21.46 -23.27 -7.47
CA THR A 373 20.75 -24.54 -7.59
C THR A 373 21.58 -25.64 -8.24
N THR A 374 22.81 -25.35 -8.67
CA THR A 374 23.61 -26.23 -9.53
C THR A 374 23.80 -27.62 -8.91
N ASP A 375 24.26 -27.67 -7.66
CA ASP A 375 24.51 -28.95 -6.96
C ASP A 375 23.22 -29.75 -6.74
N ILE A 376 22.11 -29.07 -6.47
CA ILE A 376 20.81 -29.71 -6.25
C ILE A 376 20.31 -30.38 -7.54
N VAL A 377 20.49 -29.72 -8.69
CA VAL A 377 20.09 -30.29 -9.99
C VAL A 377 20.92 -31.54 -10.31
N VAL A 378 22.23 -31.51 -10.07
CA VAL A 378 23.11 -32.68 -10.28
C VAL A 378 22.65 -33.85 -9.41
N LEU A 379 22.35 -33.61 -8.12
CA LEU A 379 21.87 -34.65 -7.21
C LEU A 379 20.51 -35.22 -7.64
N ILE A 380 19.60 -34.38 -8.14
CA ILE A 380 18.30 -34.83 -8.68
C ILE A 380 18.51 -35.77 -9.87
N ASP A 381 19.42 -35.42 -10.79
CA ASP A 381 19.71 -36.24 -11.96
C ASP A 381 20.33 -37.59 -11.53
N GLU A 382 21.28 -37.58 -10.59
CA GLU A 382 21.89 -38.80 -10.04
C GLU A 382 20.88 -39.73 -9.37
N ILE A 383 19.96 -39.17 -8.56
CA ILE A 383 18.91 -39.95 -7.89
C ILE A 383 17.93 -40.50 -8.91
N SER A 384 17.55 -39.70 -9.91
CA SER A 384 16.64 -40.14 -10.98
C SER A 384 17.21 -41.31 -11.76
N MET A 385 18.51 -41.26 -12.09
CA MET A 385 19.22 -42.38 -12.73
C MET A 385 19.24 -43.64 -11.86
N LYS A 386 19.45 -43.51 -10.54
CA LYS A 386 19.41 -44.66 -9.62
C LYS A 386 18.01 -45.29 -9.53
N ILE A 387 16.96 -44.46 -9.48
CA ILE A 387 15.56 -44.94 -9.50
C ILE A 387 15.29 -45.69 -10.81
N GLU A 388 15.69 -45.12 -11.95
CA GLU A 388 15.52 -45.77 -13.25
C GLU A 388 16.27 -47.10 -13.32
N GLN A 389 17.51 -47.15 -12.82
CA GLN A 389 18.30 -48.38 -12.77
C GLN A 389 17.64 -49.46 -11.90
N ASN A 390 17.14 -49.10 -10.71
CA ASN A 390 16.42 -50.04 -9.85
C ASN A 390 15.14 -50.55 -10.53
N ASN A 391 14.37 -49.67 -11.16
CA ASN A 391 13.17 -50.06 -11.89
C ASN A 391 13.48 -51.01 -13.06
N LEU A 392 14.59 -50.80 -13.77
CA LEU A 392 15.04 -51.71 -14.82
C LEU A 392 15.46 -53.08 -14.27
N GLU A 393 16.14 -53.11 -13.12
CA GLU A 393 16.50 -54.36 -12.42
C GLU A 393 15.25 -55.15 -12.00
N ASP A 394 14.26 -54.49 -11.41
CA ASP A 394 13.00 -55.12 -10.98
C ASP A 394 12.20 -55.66 -12.17
N ARG A 395 12.08 -54.87 -13.26
CA ARG A 395 11.44 -55.33 -14.50
C ARG A 395 12.16 -56.54 -15.10
N TYR A 396 13.50 -56.50 -15.13
CA TYR A 396 14.29 -57.63 -15.59
C TYR A 396 14.04 -58.89 -14.74
N ALA A 397 14.02 -58.76 -13.41
CA ALA A 397 13.73 -59.88 -12.51
C ALA A 397 12.33 -60.45 -12.74
N ASN A 398 11.32 -59.60 -12.88
CA ASN A 398 9.93 -60.00 -13.15
C ASN A 398 9.77 -60.70 -14.50
N PHE A 399 10.41 -60.20 -15.55
CA PHE A 399 10.40 -60.86 -16.86
C PHE A 399 11.12 -62.20 -16.84
N LEU A 400 12.25 -62.29 -16.13
CA LEU A 400 12.99 -63.53 -16.01
C LEU A 400 12.20 -64.59 -15.22
N ASP A 401 11.55 -64.19 -14.12
CA ASP A 401 10.66 -65.07 -13.34
C ASP A 401 9.46 -65.55 -14.17
N SER A 402 8.82 -64.64 -14.90
CA SER A 402 7.74 -64.96 -15.83
C SER A 402 8.19 -65.95 -16.90
N ALA A 403 9.40 -65.77 -17.45
CA ALA A 403 9.98 -66.67 -18.43
C ALA A 403 10.20 -68.09 -17.87
N TYR A 404 10.79 -68.21 -16.68
CA TYR A 404 10.99 -69.51 -16.01
C TYR A 404 9.66 -70.19 -15.68
N THR A 405 8.70 -69.44 -15.15
CA THR A 405 7.37 -69.97 -14.78
C THR A 405 6.61 -70.48 -16.00
N ARG A 406 6.64 -69.75 -17.12
CA ARG A 406 6.01 -70.20 -18.38
C ARG A 406 6.73 -71.38 -19.01
N TYR A 407 8.06 -71.40 -18.94
CA TYR A 407 8.87 -72.53 -19.42
C TYR A 407 8.55 -73.82 -18.67
N ALA A 408 8.46 -73.75 -17.34
CA ALA A 408 8.11 -74.89 -16.48
C ALA A 408 6.71 -75.45 -16.79
N ASN A 409 5.78 -74.59 -17.22
CA ASN A 409 4.43 -74.97 -17.63
C ASN A 409 4.35 -75.43 -19.10
N THR A 410 5.47 -75.71 -19.76
CA THR A 410 5.57 -76.12 -21.18
C THR A 410 5.03 -75.11 -22.20
N ASN A 411 4.79 -73.86 -21.78
CA ASN A 411 4.39 -72.78 -22.68
C ASN A 411 5.64 -72.09 -23.25
N TYR A 412 6.32 -72.79 -24.16
CA TYR A 412 7.63 -72.36 -24.69
C TYR A 412 7.56 -71.07 -25.51
N ILE A 413 6.39 -70.72 -26.07
CA ILE A 413 6.23 -69.50 -26.86
C ILE A 413 6.17 -68.26 -25.95
N GLU A 414 5.36 -68.30 -24.88
CA GLU A 414 5.35 -67.21 -23.89
C GLU A 414 6.66 -67.14 -23.11
N ALA A 415 7.28 -68.27 -22.81
CA ALA A 415 8.59 -68.29 -22.16
C ALA A 415 9.67 -67.62 -23.03
N LYS A 416 9.67 -67.89 -24.35
CA LYS A 416 10.52 -67.21 -25.32
C LYS A 416 10.25 -65.70 -25.37
N TYR A 417 8.98 -65.30 -25.30
CA TYR A 417 8.58 -63.90 -25.26
C TYR A 417 9.17 -63.18 -24.04
N TYR A 418 8.91 -63.65 -22.83
CA TYR A 418 9.45 -63.03 -21.60
C TYR A 418 10.98 -63.09 -21.52
N SER A 419 11.61 -64.13 -22.08
CA SER A 419 13.08 -64.20 -22.17
C SER A 419 13.67 -63.11 -23.07
N ASN A 420 13.04 -62.82 -24.21
CA ASN A 420 13.47 -61.71 -25.08
C ASN A 420 13.29 -60.35 -24.40
N LEU A 421 12.22 -60.16 -23.63
CA LEU A 421 12.01 -58.93 -22.86
C LEU A 421 13.08 -58.73 -21.78
N ALA A 422 13.46 -59.80 -21.09
CA ALA A 422 14.59 -59.75 -20.17
C ALA A 422 15.92 -59.41 -20.89
N LEU A 423 16.12 -59.91 -22.12
CA LEU A 423 17.31 -59.59 -22.94
C LEU A 423 17.28 -58.18 -23.53
N GLU A 424 16.12 -57.57 -23.73
CA GLU A 424 16.04 -56.16 -24.13
C GLU A 424 16.53 -55.24 -23.00
N ILE A 425 16.32 -55.60 -21.74
CA ILE A 425 16.86 -54.87 -20.58
C ILE A 425 18.34 -55.23 -20.35
N LYS A 426 18.67 -56.53 -20.39
CA LYS A 426 20.04 -57.04 -20.19
C LYS A 426 20.45 -57.98 -21.31
N SER A 427 20.99 -57.40 -22.38
CA SER A 427 21.38 -58.12 -23.61
C SER A 427 22.37 -59.28 -23.40
N GLU A 428 23.22 -59.19 -22.38
CA GLU A 428 24.23 -60.21 -22.05
C GLU A 428 23.79 -61.19 -20.95
N SER A 429 22.49 -61.22 -20.60
CA SER A 429 21.99 -62.13 -19.56
C SER A 429 22.17 -63.59 -19.95
N LYS A 430 23.06 -64.30 -19.24
CA LYS A 430 23.26 -65.75 -19.42
C LYS A 430 21.98 -66.53 -19.10
N SER A 431 21.27 -66.16 -18.05
CA SER A 431 20.04 -66.84 -17.62
C SER A 431 18.92 -66.69 -18.64
N ALA A 432 18.70 -65.48 -19.17
CA ALA A 432 17.66 -65.25 -20.17
C ALA A 432 18.00 -65.94 -21.50
N ASN A 433 19.28 -65.91 -21.92
CA ASN A 433 19.75 -66.64 -23.11
C ASN A 433 19.59 -68.16 -22.97
N GLN A 434 19.88 -68.72 -21.80
CA GLN A 434 19.71 -70.17 -21.55
C GLN A 434 18.25 -70.64 -21.69
N ILE A 435 17.29 -69.89 -21.14
CA ILE A 435 15.87 -70.19 -21.32
C ILE A 435 15.49 -70.02 -22.78
N LEU A 436 15.93 -68.93 -23.43
CA LEU A 436 15.64 -68.65 -24.82
C LEU A 436 16.13 -69.77 -25.75
N ASP A 437 17.36 -70.25 -25.57
CA ASP A 437 17.95 -71.35 -26.34
C ASP A 437 17.18 -72.65 -26.12
N SER A 438 16.81 -72.93 -24.86
CA SER A 438 16.01 -74.10 -24.51
C SER A 438 14.62 -74.02 -25.17
N CYS A 439 13.95 -72.87 -25.10
CA CYS A 439 12.69 -72.62 -25.80
C CYS A 439 12.86 -72.82 -27.30
N ASN A 440 13.89 -72.25 -27.93
CA ASN A 440 14.15 -72.39 -29.35
C ASN A 440 14.38 -73.85 -29.77
N TYR A 441 15.07 -74.64 -28.94
CA TYR A 441 15.29 -76.06 -29.19
C TYR A 441 13.98 -76.86 -29.15
N TYR A 442 13.15 -76.68 -28.11
CA TYR A 442 11.86 -77.38 -28.01
C TYR A 442 10.87 -76.91 -29.08
N ILE A 443 10.86 -75.60 -29.37
CA ILE A 443 10.05 -75.03 -30.45
C ILE A 443 10.43 -75.65 -31.80
N ALA A 444 11.73 -75.73 -32.12
CA ALA A 444 12.20 -76.29 -33.40
C ALA A 444 11.93 -77.81 -33.54
N LYS A 445 11.73 -78.53 -32.43
CA LYS A 445 11.61 -80.00 -32.41
C LYS A 445 10.17 -80.51 -32.32
N GLN A 446 9.22 -79.66 -31.94
CA GLN A 446 7.82 -80.05 -31.74
C GLN A 446 6.81 -79.39 -32.67
N LEU A 447 7.17 -78.35 -33.43
CA LEU A 447 6.17 -77.56 -34.15
C LEU A 447 5.87 -78.03 -35.57
N THR A 448 4.60 -78.33 -35.83
CA THR A 448 3.97 -78.40 -37.17
C THR A 448 3.86 -77.00 -37.78
N GLU A 449 3.71 -76.91 -39.12
CA GLU A 449 3.63 -75.64 -39.89
C GLU A 449 2.59 -74.64 -39.31
N LYS A 450 1.54 -75.17 -38.67
CA LYS A 450 0.50 -74.40 -37.98
C LYS A 450 0.98 -73.73 -36.68
N GLU A 451 1.86 -74.39 -35.93
CA GLU A 451 2.37 -73.87 -34.66
C GLU A 451 3.49 -72.84 -34.92
N LEU A 452 4.25 -72.98 -36.01
CA LEU A 452 5.28 -72.00 -36.42
C LEU A 452 4.63 -70.64 -36.73
N LEU A 453 3.46 -70.69 -37.38
CA LEU A 453 2.61 -69.53 -37.64
C LEU A 453 2.17 -68.87 -36.32
N GLU A 454 1.77 -69.65 -35.31
CA GLU A 454 1.40 -69.13 -33.99
C GLU A 454 2.55 -68.46 -33.26
N SER A 455 3.77 -69.01 -33.35
CA SER A 455 4.97 -68.40 -32.78
C SER A 455 5.28 -67.03 -33.40
N GLN A 456 5.18 -66.91 -34.72
CA GLN A 456 5.44 -65.64 -35.40
C GLN A 456 4.33 -64.60 -35.16
N ILE A 457 3.07 -65.04 -35.02
CA ILE A 457 1.94 -64.19 -34.60
C ILE A 457 2.20 -63.59 -33.20
N LEU A 458 2.66 -64.40 -32.24
CA LEU A 458 3.00 -63.94 -30.89
C LEU A 458 4.21 -62.97 -30.88
N VAL A 459 5.21 -63.20 -31.74
CA VAL A 459 6.34 -62.26 -31.92
C VAL A 459 5.88 -60.92 -32.50
N VAL A 460 4.95 -60.92 -33.45
CA VAL A 460 4.39 -59.65 -33.96
C VAL A 460 3.61 -58.91 -32.87
N ASP A 461 2.76 -59.62 -32.12
CA ASP A 461 1.97 -59.01 -31.05
C ASP A 461 2.87 -58.41 -29.94
N SER A 462 3.96 -59.10 -29.63
CA SER A 462 5.05 -58.60 -28.78
C SER A 462 5.65 -57.29 -29.28
N LEU A 463 6.11 -57.27 -30.53
CA LEU A 463 6.75 -56.09 -31.11
C LEU A 463 5.79 -54.88 -31.16
N LEU A 464 4.48 -55.11 -31.25
CA LEU A 464 3.46 -54.05 -31.16
C LEU A 464 3.30 -53.52 -29.74
N ASN A 465 3.19 -54.40 -28.74
CA ASN A 465 3.03 -54.00 -27.34
C ASN A 465 4.23 -53.16 -26.83
N TYR A 466 5.44 -53.39 -27.36
CA TYR A 466 6.65 -52.65 -26.99
C TYR A 466 7.04 -51.53 -27.98
N GLY A 467 6.12 -51.10 -28.86
CA GLY A 467 6.33 -49.94 -29.72
C GLY A 467 7.34 -50.15 -30.86
N ASN A 468 7.84 -51.37 -31.07
CA ASN A 468 8.74 -51.76 -32.17
C ASN A 468 7.97 -52.00 -33.49
N ILE A 469 7.11 -51.04 -33.84
CA ILE A 469 6.09 -51.13 -34.89
C ILE A 469 6.70 -51.46 -36.26
N ASN A 470 7.87 -50.92 -36.60
CA ASN A 470 8.52 -51.16 -37.89
C ASN A 470 9.00 -52.62 -38.06
N LYS A 471 9.51 -53.23 -36.98
CA LYS A 471 9.92 -54.64 -36.98
C LYS A 471 8.69 -55.55 -37.02
N ALA A 472 7.65 -55.21 -36.26
CA ALA A 472 6.36 -55.89 -36.28
C ALA A 472 5.78 -55.91 -37.71
N PHE A 473 5.76 -54.75 -38.37
CA PHE A 473 5.25 -54.61 -39.73
C PHE A 473 6.01 -55.47 -40.75
N ARG A 474 7.34 -55.57 -40.64
CA ARG A 474 8.16 -56.40 -41.55
C ARG A 474 7.82 -57.88 -41.41
N ILE A 475 7.85 -58.41 -40.18
CA ILE A 475 7.53 -59.83 -39.92
C ILE A 475 6.08 -60.13 -40.31
N LEU A 476 5.17 -59.21 -40.00
CA LEU A 476 3.76 -59.37 -40.34
C LEU A 476 3.50 -59.31 -41.84
N SER A 477 4.27 -58.51 -42.59
CA SER A 477 4.15 -58.46 -44.05
C SER A 477 4.55 -59.79 -44.71
N GLU A 478 5.56 -60.47 -44.17
CA GLU A 478 5.97 -61.81 -44.59
C GLU A 478 4.87 -62.83 -44.21
N LEU A 479 4.36 -62.78 -42.98
CA LEU A 479 3.25 -63.63 -42.53
C LEU A 479 1.98 -63.48 -43.39
N TYR A 480 1.65 -62.25 -43.78
CA TYR A 480 0.49 -61.95 -44.61
C TYR A 480 0.63 -62.53 -46.04
N THR A 481 1.86 -62.69 -46.54
CA THR A 481 2.09 -63.37 -47.84
C THR A 481 1.97 -64.89 -47.76
N ILE A 482 2.24 -65.46 -46.59
CA ILE A 482 2.25 -66.92 -46.37
C ILE A 482 0.85 -67.44 -46.04
N ALA A 483 0.09 -66.73 -45.19
CA ALA A 483 -1.25 -67.13 -44.76
C ALA A 483 -2.23 -65.93 -44.77
N PRO A 484 -2.59 -65.39 -45.96
CA PRO A 484 -3.41 -64.19 -46.10
C PRO A 484 -4.82 -64.33 -45.54
N ASP A 485 -5.36 -65.55 -45.49
CA ASP A 485 -6.72 -65.85 -45.04
C ASP A 485 -6.83 -66.13 -43.53
N ASP A 486 -5.71 -66.14 -42.77
CA ASP A 486 -5.74 -66.33 -41.32
C ASP A 486 -6.28 -65.06 -40.62
N GLN A 487 -7.45 -65.18 -39.98
CA GLN A 487 -8.11 -64.08 -39.28
C GLN A 487 -7.27 -63.43 -38.18
N ARG A 488 -6.30 -64.14 -37.59
CA ARG A 488 -5.40 -63.58 -36.55
C ARG A 488 -4.36 -62.65 -37.16
N ILE A 489 -3.79 -63.05 -38.29
CA ILE A 489 -2.84 -62.23 -39.07
C ILE A 489 -3.53 -61.00 -39.64
N GLN A 490 -4.77 -61.13 -40.12
CA GLN A 490 -5.58 -59.99 -40.56
C GLN A 490 -5.83 -58.99 -39.42
N ARG A 491 -6.21 -59.47 -38.22
CA ARG A 491 -6.39 -58.61 -37.04
C ARG A 491 -5.10 -57.92 -36.61
N LEU A 492 -3.98 -58.62 -36.57
CA LEU A 492 -2.67 -58.02 -36.27
C LEU A 492 -2.27 -56.98 -37.31
N ASN A 493 -2.64 -57.16 -38.58
CA ASN A 493 -2.31 -56.21 -39.64
C ASN A 493 -3.08 -54.89 -39.48
N VAL A 494 -4.36 -54.99 -39.11
CA VAL A 494 -5.18 -53.83 -38.73
C VAL A 494 -4.57 -53.14 -37.50
N ARG A 495 -4.25 -53.91 -36.45
CA ARG A 495 -3.64 -53.39 -35.22
C ARG A 495 -2.30 -52.70 -35.49
N THR A 496 -1.41 -53.31 -36.26
CA THR A 496 -0.08 -52.75 -36.59
C THR A 496 -0.20 -51.43 -37.34
N LYS A 497 -1.13 -51.32 -38.30
CA LYS A 497 -1.37 -50.08 -39.04
C LYS A 497 -1.96 -49.00 -38.14
N PHE A 498 -2.88 -49.36 -37.25
CA PHE A 498 -3.43 -48.45 -36.25
C PHE A 498 -2.31 -47.89 -35.33
N GLU A 499 -1.51 -48.76 -34.72
CA GLU A 499 -0.41 -48.35 -33.83
C GLU A 499 0.62 -47.45 -34.54
N LYS A 500 0.88 -47.70 -35.82
CA LYS A 500 1.73 -46.82 -36.63
C LYS A 500 1.19 -45.40 -36.72
N PHE A 501 -0.10 -45.24 -37.05
CA PHE A 501 -0.71 -43.92 -37.15
C PHE A 501 -0.87 -43.23 -35.80
N ARG A 502 -1.17 -44.00 -34.75
CA ARG A 502 -1.17 -43.53 -33.36
C ARG A 502 0.18 -42.93 -32.98
N ASN A 503 1.28 -43.67 -33.17
CA ASN A 503 2.62 -43.20 -32.84
C ASN A 503 3.01 -41.95 -33.66
N GLN A 504 2.62 -41.89 -34.93
CA GLN A 504 2.81 -40.71 -35.78
C GLN A 504 1.97 -39.50 -35.32
N ALA A 505 0.75 -39.71 -34.84
CA ALA A 505 -0.11 -38.66 -34.29
C ALA A 505 0.46 -38.10 -32.98
N GLU A 506 0.87 -38.98 -32.05
CA GLU A 506 1.49 -38.60 -30.78
C GLU A 506 2.81 -37.84 -31.03
N SER A 507 3.66 -38.34 -31.94
CA SER A 507 4.91 -37.65 -32.33
C SER A 507 4.66 -36.27 -32.94
N ALA A 508 3.64 -36.12 -33.80
CA ALA A 508 3.28 -34.84 -34.40
C ALA A 508 2.69 -33.87 -33.36
N TYR A 509 1.96 -34.38 -32.37
CA TYR A 509 1.43 -33.60 -31.26
C TYR A 509 2.55 -33.12 -30.31
N SER A 510 3.51 -33.99 -29.97
CA SER A 510 4.70 -33.60 -29.20
C SER A 510 5.58 -32.58 -29.93
N ALA A 511 5.52 -32.54 -31.26
CA ALA A 511 6.18 -31.53 -32.09
C ALA A 511 5.35 -30.27 -32.36
N ASP A 512 4.21 -30.09 -31.65
CA ASP A 512 3.27 -28.96 -31.74
C ASP A 512 2.65 -28.75 -33.15
N ASN A 513 2.64 -29.81 -33.98
CA ASN A 513 2.05 -29.78 -35.31
C ASN A 513 0.63 -30.37 -35.31
N LEU A 514 -0.31 -29.60 -34.74
CA LEU A 514 -1.69 -30.04 -34.49
C LEU A 514 -2.46 -30.42 -35.76
N SER A 515 -2.16 -29.76 -36.88
CA SER A 515 -2.79 -30.09 -38.18
C SER A 515 -2.39 -31.48 -38.66
N GLN A 516 -1.12 -31.84 -38.50
CA GLN A 516 -0.61 -33.15 -38.90
C GLN A 516 -1.03 -34.25 -37.91
N ALA A 517 -1.04 -33.96 -36.60
CA ALA A 517 -1.57 -34.85 -35.57
C ALA A 517 -3.04 -35.22 -35.85
N LYS A 518 -3.87 -34.23 -36.21
CA LYS A 518 -5.28 -34.44 -36.58
C LYS A 518 -5.44 -35.31 -37.84
N GLN A 519 -4.57 -35.16 -38.84
CA GLN A 519 -4.61 -36.00 -40.04
C GLN A 519 -4.27 -37.47 -39.74
N PHE A 520 -3.28 -37.72 -38.88
CA PHE A 520 -2.91 -39.07 -38.46
C PHE A 520 -3.98 -39.70 -37.56
N LEU A 521 -4.61 -38.92 -36.68
CA LEU A 521 -5.78 -39.35 -35.90
C LEU A 521 -6.92 -39.83 -36.83
N LEU A 522 -7.31 -39.03 -37.82
CA LEU A 522 -8.34 -39.41 -38.80
C LEU A 522 -7.97 -40.69 -39.58
N SER A 523 -6.67 -40.88 -39.84
CA SER A 523 -6.16 -42.08 -40.51
C SER A 523 -6.23 -43.32 -39.60
N ALA A 524 -5.96 -43.17 -38.30
CA ALA A 524 -6.13 -44.22 -37.30
C ALA A 524 -7.61 -44.58 -37.09
N GLU A 525 -8.49 -43.57 -37.00
CA GLU A 525 -9.93 -43.75 -36.85
C GLU A 525 -10.57 -44.46 -38.05
N LYS A 526 -10.07 -44.20 -39.27
CA LYS A 526 -10.51 -44.93 -40.47
C LYS A 526 -10.17 -46.43 -40.42
N ILE A 527 -9.11 -46.80 -39.70
CA ILE A 527 -8.66 -48.20 -39.56
C ILE A 527 -9.42 -48.90 -38.44
N TYR A 528 -9.67 -48.20 -37.34
CA TYR A 528 -10.41 -48.71 -36.19
C TYR A 528 -11.44 -47.67 -35.69
N PRO A 529 -12.62 -47.61 -36.32
CA PRO A 529 -13.65 -46.63 -35.95
C PRO A 529 -14.14 -46.84 -34.51
N GLY A 530 -14.26 -45.77 -33.74
CA GLY A 530 -14.78 -45.82 -32.36
C GLY A 530 -13.80 -46.34 -31.31
N HIS A 531 -12.49 -46.39 -31.61
CA HIS A 531 -11.48 -46.77 -30.63
C HIS A 531 -11.32 -45.69 -29.55
N GLN A 532 -11.26 -46.08 -28.26
CA GLN A 532 -11.22 -45.13 -27.13
C GLN A 532 -10.08 -44.10 -27.23
N TRP A 533 -8.86 -44.55 -27.57
CA TRP A 533 -7.73 -43.64 -27.79
C TRP A 533 -8.02 -42.55 -28.83
N CYS A 534 -8.78 -42.83 -29.90
CA CYS A 534 -9.11 -41.81 -30.90
C CYS A 534 -10.03 -40.73 -30.31
N HIS A 535 -10.96 -41.10 -29.43
CA HIS A 535 -11.82 -40.16 -28.74
C HIS A 535 -11.03 -39.32 -27.73
N ASP A 536 -10.26 -39.96 -26.85
CA ASP A 536 -9.46 -39.26 -25.84
C ASP A 536 -8.45 -38.29 -26.49
N PHE A 537 -7.80 -38.71 -27.58
CA PHE A 537 -6.83 -37.90 -28.31
C PHE A 537 -7.50 -36.76 -29.11
N ALA A 538 -8.74 -36.95 -29.57
CA ALA A 538 -9.53 -35.87 -30.18
C ALA A 538 -9.89 -34.80 -29.15
N ASP A 539 -10.32 -35.20 -27.96
CA ASP A 539 -10.65 -34.29 -26.85
C ASP A 539 -9.40 -33.49 -26.41
N MET A 540 -8.23 -34.15 -26.33
CA MET A 540 -6.95 -33.47 -26.06
C MET A 540 -6.59 -32.42 -27.12
N LEU A 541 -6.79 -32.73 -28.41
CA LEU A 541 -6.56 -31.78 -29.51
C LEU A 541 -7.55 -30.60 -29.44
N GLU A 542 -8.80 -30.84 -29.05
CA GLU A 542 -9.79 -29.78 -28.86
C GLU A 542 -9.45 -28.88 -27.67
N GLU A 543 -9.10 -29.44 -26.50
CA GLU A 543 -8.69 -28.66 -25.33
C GLU A 543 -7.47 -27.77 -25.59
N GLN A 544 -6.48 -28.28 -26.33
CA GLN A 544 -5.29 -27.49 -26.67
C GLN A 544 -5.61 -26.39 -27.70
N SER A 545 -6.54 -26.65 -28.63
CA SER A 545 -7.03 -25.63 -29.56
C SER A 545 -7.82 -24.52 -28.85
N ILE A 546 -8.59 -24.85 -27.81
CA ILE A 546 -9.37 -23.91 -26.99
C ILE A 546 -8.45 -23.04 -26.12
N LYS A 547 -7.34 -23.58 -25.60
CA LYS A 547 -6.32 -22.79 -24.88
C LYS A 547 -5.64 -21.72 -25.77
N SER A 548 -5.59 -21.92 -27.09
CA SER A 548 -5.09 -20.92 -28.04
C SER A 548 -6.10 -19.81 -28.36
N VAL A 549 -7.37 -19.99 -27.98
CA VAL A 549 -8.47 -19.04 -28.20
C VAL A 549 -9.07 -18.63 -26.85
N ILE A 550 -8.29 -17.94 -26.02
CA ILE A 550 -8.85 -17.13 -24.93
C ILE A 550 -8.90 -15.67 -25.42
N PRO A 551 -10.09 -15.06 -25.57
CA PRO A 551 -10.20 -13.65 -25.91
C PRO A 551 -9.61 -12.78 -24.80
N ALA A 552 -9.03 -11.66 -25.22
CA ALA A 552 -8.48 -10.62 -24.39
C ALA A 552 -9.40 -10.22 -23.20
N LYS A 553 -8.75 -10.10 -22.03
CA LYS A 553 -9.00 -9.21 -20.89
C LYS A 553 -10.38 -8.52 -20.92
N LEU A 554 -11.31 -8.98 -20.05
CA LEU A 554 -12.50 -8.20 -19.71
C LEU A 554 -12.06 -6.82 -19.15
N PRO A 555 -12.72 -5.72 -19.55
CA PRO A 555 -12.38 -4.39 -19.06
C PRO A 555 -12.66 -4.30 -17.55
N ALA A 556 -11.67 -3.75 -16.84
CA ALA A 556 -11.80 -3.43 -15.43
C ALA A 556 -13.00 -2.50 -15.22
N VAL A 557 -13.89 -2.88 -14.29
CA VAL A 557 -14.95 -2.00 -13.81
C VAL A 557 -14.30 -0.72 -13.26
N PRO A 558 -14.79 0.48 -13.60
CA PRO A 558 -14.24 1.72 -13.07
C PRO A 558 -14.29 1.68 -11.54
N ASN A 559 -13.12 1.71 -10.91
CA ASN A 559 -12.99 1.83 -9.46
C ASN A 559 -13.44 3.24 -9.09
N VAL A 560 -14.72 3.39 -8.75
CA VAL A 560 -15.22 4.63 -8.14
C VAL A 560 -14.62 4.65 -6.73
N PRO A 561 -13.71 5.58 -6.41
CA PRO A 561 -13.10 5.62 -5.08
C PRO A 561 -14.22 5.82 -4.05
N VAL A 562 -14.49 4.77 -3.30
CA VAL A 562 -15.44 4.83 -2.18
C VAL A 562 -14.80 5.76 -1.15
N VAL A 563 -15.40 6.93 -0.96
CA VAL A 563 -14.96 7.86 0.10
C VAL A 563 -15.34 7.23 1.44
N LEU A 564 -14.39 6.55 2.06
CA LEU A 564 -14.57 5.85 3.34
C LEU A 564 -14.91 6.86 4.44
N SER A 565 -15.92 6.56 5.26
CA SER A 565 -16.24 7.35 6.45
C SER A 565 -15.09 7.32 7.47
N GLU A 566 -14.93 8.37 8.29
CA GLU A 566 -13.85 8.42 9.29
C GLU A 566 -13.89 7.28 10.30
N ASN A 567 -15.08 6.76 10.63
CA ASN A 567 -15.22 5.58 11.48
C ASN A 567 -14.61 4.33 10.83
N ILE A 568 -14.86 4.12 9.53
CA ILE A 568 -14.30 2.99 8.78
C ILE A 568 -12.77 3.09 8.68
N LYS A 569 -12.22 4.29 8.49
CA LYS A 569 -10.76 4.49 8.49
C LYS A 569 -10.13 4.18 9.85
N GLN A 570 -10.78 4.57 10.95
CA GLN A 570 -10.29 4.27 12.29
C GLN A 570 -10.30 2.77 12.58
N GLU A 571 -11.37 2.08 12.19
CA GLU A 571 -11.48 0.63 12.32
C GLU A 571 -10.41 -0.09 11.48
N ALA A 572 -10.23 0.31 10.22
CA ALA A 572 -9.16 -0.21 9.35
C ALA A 572 -7.77 0.02 9.97
N ALA A 573 -7.53 1.19 10.57
CA ALA A 573 -6.28 1.51 11.25
C ALA A 573 -5.99 0.59 12.44
N GLU A 574 -7.01 0.29 13.25
CA GLU A 574 -6.87 -0.60 14.41
C GLU A 574 -6.58 -2.04 13.98
N LEU A 575 -7.32 -2.55 13.01
CA LEU A 575 -7.11 -3.89 12.44
C LEU A 575 -5.72 -4.01 11.81
N TYR A 576 -5.29 -3.00 11.06
CA TYR A 576 -3.97 -2.97 10.43
C TYR A 576 -2.84 -3.08 11.46
N ARG A 577 -2.93 -2.30 12.55
CA ARG A 577 -1.96 -2.35 13.65
C ARG A 577 -1.96 -3.71 14.34
N LYS A 578 -3.14 -4.28 14.64
CA LYS A 578 -3.24 -5.64 15.20
C LYS A 578 -2.56 -6.68 14.30
N GLY A 579 -2.70 -6.55 12.98
CA GLY A 579 -2.00 -7.39 12.01
C GLY A 579 -0.47 -7.26 12.11
N GLN A 580 0.04 -6.03 12.20
CA GLN A 580 1.48 -5.78 12.39
C GLN A 580 2.00 -6.36 13.72
N ASP A 581 1.29 -6.14 14.82
CA ASP A 581 1.68 -6.66 16.14
C ASP A 581 1.73 -8.20 16.16
N ARG A 582 0.75 -8.85 15.52
CA ARG A 582 0.72 -10.32 15.39
C ARG A 582 1.88 -10.84 14.53
N PHE A 583 2.17 -10.16 13.43
CA PHE A 583 3.33 -10.49 12.60
C PHE A 583 4.64 -10.38 13.39
N GLU A 584 4.81 -9.30 14.15
CA GLU A 584 5.99 -9.08 15.00
C GLU A 584 6.10 -10.14 16.11
N SER A 585 4.98 -10.58 16.68
CA SER A 585 4.94 -11.70 17.63
C SER A 585 5.25 -13.08 17.01
N GLY A 586 5.28 -13.18 15.69
CA GLY A 586 5.57 -14.41 14.93
C GLY A 586 4.35 -15.20 14.48
N ASP A 587 3.14 -14.75 14.82
CA ASP A 587 1.87 -15.34 14.42
C ASP A 587 1.39 -14.75 13.08
N LEU A 588 1.93 -15.32 11.99
CA LEU A 588 1.61 -14.88 10.63
C LEU A 588 0.14 -15.17 10.24
N VAL A 589 -0.45 -16.24 10.75
CA VAL A 589 -1.84 -16.62 10.42
C VAL A 589 -2.81 -15.60 11.00
N ALA A 590 -2.62 -15.21 12.27
CA ALA A 590 -3.42 -14.15 12.86
C ALA A 590 -3.17 -12.80 12.15
N ALA A 591 -1.92 -12.50 11.78
CA ALA A 591 -1.59 -11.28 11.04
C ALA A 591 -2.37 -11.18 9.72
N VAL A 592 -2.36 -12.26 8.92
CA VAL A 592 -3.10 -12.35 7.66
C VAL A 592 -4.60 -12.17 7.88
N SER A 593 -5.19 -12.79 8.91
CA SER A 593 -6.61 -12.64 9.21
C SER A 593 -7.01 -11.19 9.49
N TYR A 594 -6.17 -10.43 10.21
CA TYR A 594 -6.42 -9.01 10.43
C TYR A 594 -6.26 -8.20 9.15
N TRP A 595 -5.25 -8.48 8.33
CA TRP A 595 -5.06 -7.78 7.05
C TRP A 595 -6.14 -8.11 6.01
N GLU A 596 -6.66 -9.33 5.97
CA GLU A 596 -7.81 -9.71 5.13
C GLU A 596 -9.06 -8.89 5.51
N GLN A 597 -9.28 -8.66 6.82
CA GLN A 597 -10.37 -7.78 7.27
C GLN A 597 -10.15 -6.32 6.83
N VAL A 598 -8.91 -5.83 6.88
CA VAL A 598 -8.58 -4.50 6.37
C VAL A 598 -8.81 -4.41 4.87
N GLU A 599 -8.39 -5.38 4.06
CA GLU A 599 -8.60 -5.40 2.62
C GLU A 599 -10.10 -5.39 2.25
N ASN A 600 -10.91 -6.16 2.99
CA ASN A 600 -12.37 -6.18 2.80
C ASN A 600 -13.05 -4.86 3.18
N LEU A 601 -12.51 -4.17 4.20
CA LEU A 601 -13.07 -2.93 4.71
C LEU A 601 -12.61 -1.70 3.90
N ALA A 602 -11.34 -1.69 3.50
CA ALA A 602 -10.64 -0.60 2.85
C ALA A 602 -9.43 -1.13 2.06
N SER A 603 -9.70 -1.56 0.83
CA SER A 603 -8.74 -2.22 -0.07
C SER A 603 -7.55 -1.35 -0.50
N ASP A 604 -7.67 -0.01 -0.40
CA ASP A 604 -6.59 0.93 -0.69
C ASP A 604 -5.96 1.51 0.61
N TYR A 605 -6.23 0.90 1.77
CA TYR A 605 -5.68 1.36 3.05
C TYR A 605 -4.20 0.98 3.18
N LYS A 606 -3.34 1.98 2.96
CA LYS A 606 -1.87 1.85 3.11
C LYS A 606 -1.32 0.69 2.26
N SER A 607 -0.33 -0.02 2.77
CA SER A 607 0.34 -1.15 2.12
C SER A 607 -0.29 -2.52 2.41
N VAL A 608 -1.56 -2.59 2.85
CA VAL A 608 -2.19 -3.87 3.28
C VAL A 608 -2.14 -4.95 2.20
N ARG A 609 -2.42 -4.57 0.96
CA ARG A 609 -2.43 -5.49 -0.18
C ARG A 609 -1.05 -6.08 -0.43
N GLN A 610 0.00 -5.27 -0.30
CA GLN A 610 1.39 -5.73 -0.38
C GLN A 610 1.75 -6.69 0.76
N TYR A 611 1.27 -6.43 1.98
CA TYR A 611 1.51 -7.31 3.13
C TYR A 611 0.85 -8.67 2.94
N LEU A 612 -0.40 -8.69 2.48
CA LEU A 612 -1.12 -9.93 2.17
C LEU A 612 -0.43 -10.74 1.08
N VAL A 613 -0.01 -10.11 -0.02
CA VAL A 613 0.74 -10.79 -1.09
C VAL A 613 2.01 -11.43 -0.53
N ASN A 614 2.82 -10.69 0.23
CA ASN A 614 4.05 -11.21 0.83
C ASN A 614 3.77 -12.37 1.81
N ALA A 615 2.73 -12.23 2.64
CA ALA A 615 2.34 -13.26 3.59
C ALA A 615 1.84 -14.55 2.90
N TYR A 616 1.00 -14.43 1.87
CA TYR A 616 0.52 -15.58 1.11
C TYR A 616 1.64 -16.26 0.31
N LYS A 617 2.56 -15.49 -0.29
CA LYS A 617 3.75 -16.07 -0.94
C LYS A 617 4.48 -17.01 0.03
N PHE A 618 4.75 -16.54 1.25
CA PHE A 618 5.41 -17.33 2.29
C PHE A 618 4.56 -18.51 2.77
N LEU A 619 3.28 -18.30 3.12
CA LEU A 619 2.43 -19.39 3.60
C LEU A 619 2.30 -20.51 2.56
N GLY A 620 2.21 -20.18 1.28
CA GLY A 620 2.20 -21.17 0.21
C GLY A 620 3.52 -21.93 0.11
N ILE A 621 4.66 -21.25 0.26
CA ILE A 621 6.00 -21.87 0.36
C ILE A 621 6.07 -22.83 1.56
N GLU A 622 5.57 -22.41 2.72
CA GLU A 622 5.55 -23.24 3.94
C GLU A 622 4.70 -24.50 3.76
N PHE A 623 3.51 -24.38 3.15
CA PHE A 623 2.68 -25.54 2.82
C PHE A 623 3.35 -26.46 1.81
N TYR A 624 4.01 -25.90 0.79
CA TYR A 624 4.71 -26.66 -0.24
C TYR A 624 5.82 -27.52 0.36
N GLY A 625 6.71 -26.94 1.18
CA GLY A 625 7.78 -27.72 1.80
C GLY A 625 7.30 -28.72 2.86
N LYS A 626 6.06 -28.57 3.40
CA LYS A 626 5.38 -29.57 4.25
C LYS A 626 4.62 -30.65 3.46
N ASN A 627 4.82 -30.74 2.15
CA ASN A 627 4.08 -31.64 1.24
C ASN A 627 2.56 -31.42 1.21
N LYS A 628 2.08 -30.23 1.57
CA LYS A 628 0.65 -29.87 1.51
C LYS A 628 0.36 -29.12 0.22
N LEU A 629 0.53 -29.80 -0.92
CA LEU A 629 0.53 -29.19 -2.25
C LEU A 629 -0.80 -28.48 -2.59
N GLN A 630 -1.93 -29.06 -2.19
CA GLN A 630 -3.26 -28.44 -2.39
C GLN A 630 -3.42 -27.14 -1.59
N ASP A 631 -2.98 -27.13 -0.34
CA ASP A 631 -3.03 -25.94 0.52
C ASP A 631 -2.11 -24.84 -0.01
N ALA A 632 -0.92 -25.21 -0.50
CA ALA A 632 0.02 -24.29 -1.13
C ALA A 632 -0.61 -23.58 -2.34
N VAL A 633 -1.23 -24.33 -3.25
CA VAL A 633 -1.92 -23.78 -4.43
C VAL A 633 -3.09 -22.89 -4.01
N ALA A 634 -3.88 -23.30 -3.00
CA ALA A 634 -5.00 -22.50 -2.52
C ALA A 634 -4.56 -21.12 -2.00
N VAL A 635 -3.46 -21.06 -1.25
CA VAL A 635 -2.90 -19.81 -0.74
C VAL A 635 -2.30 -18.95 -1.85
N TRP A 636 -1.53 -19.53 -2.77
CA TRP A 636 -0.97 -18.74 -3.88
C TRP A 636 -2.03 -18.21 -4.83
N LYS A 637 -3.15 -18.90 -5.02
CA LYS A 637 -4.31 -18.35 -5.76
C LYS A 637 -4.90 -17.11 -5.09
N LYS A 638 -4.89 -17.02 -3.75
CA LYS A 638 -5.25 -15.77 -3.06
C LYS A 638 -4.26 -14.65 -3.38
N ALA A 639 -2.96 -14.95 -3.40
CA ALA A 639 -1.93 -13.99 -3.77
C ALA A 639 -2.07 -13.52 -5.24
N GLU A 640 -2.36 -14.44 -6.16
CA GLU A 640 -2.64 -14.14 -7.58
C GLU A 640 -3.87 -13.25 -7.74
N HIS A 641 -4.93 -13.48 -6.97
CA HIS A 641 -6.12 -12.63 -6.99
C HIS A 641 -5.79 -11.17 -6.63
N LEU A 642 -4.93 -10.97 -5.63
CA LEU A 642 -4.48 -9.64 -5.22
C LEU A 642 -3.48 -9.02 -6.21
N GLN A 643 -2.67 -9.83 -6.89
CA GLN A 643 -1.68 -9.38 -7.87
C GLN A 643 -1.68 -10.28 -9.15
N PRO A 644 -2.65 -10.09 -10.07
CA PRO A 644 -2.83 -10.97 -11.23
C PRO A 644 -1.68 -10.94 -12.25
N ASP A 645 -0.87 -9.88 -12.24
CA ASP A 645 0.24 -9.69 -13.17
C ASP A 645 1.59 -10.21 -12.61
N ASN A 646 1.58 -10.95 -11.50
CA ASN A 646 2.80 -11.51 -10.90
C ASN A 646 3.15 -12.90 -11.49
N ASP A 647 4.15 -12.95 -12.37
CA ASP A 647 4.59 -14.18 -13.05
C ASP A 647 5.23 -15.22 -12.12
N GLU A 648 5.82 -14.78 -11.01
CA GLU A 648 6.44 -15.66 -10.01
C GLU A 648 5.37 -16.53 -9.32
N ILE A 649 4.28 -15.91 -8.88
CA ILE A 649 3.16 -16.60 -8.22
C ILE A 649 2.50 -17.60 -9.19
N LYS A 650 2.29 -17.21 -10.46
CA LYS A 650 1.76 -18.11 -11.50
C LYS A 650 2.67 -19.32 -11.71
N THR A 651 3.98 -19.10 -11.73
CA THR A 651 4.96 -20.17 -11.88
C THR A 651 4.89 -21.16 -10.71
N TYR A 652 4.72 -20.67 -9.48
CA TYR A 652 4.53 -21.52 -8.29
C TYR A 652 3.28 -22.39 -8.41
N ILE A 653 2.14 -21.78 -8.75
CA ILE A 653 0.86 -22.48 -8.93
C ILE A 653 0.97 -23.56 -10.00
N ASN A 654 1.47 -23.22 -11.19
CA ASN A 654 1.54 -24.13 -12.33
C ASN A 654 2.46 -25.32 -12.06
N ARG A 655 3.64 -25.07 -11.46
CA ARG A 655 4.58 -26.14 -11.11
C ARG A 655 3.96 -27.14 -10.13
N THR A 656 3.34 -26.65 -9.06
CA THR A 656 2.75 -27.51 -8.04
C THR A 656 1.52 -28.27 -8.55
N LEU A 657 0.70 -27.66 -9.42
CA LEU A 657 -0.39 -28.37 -10.08
C LEU A 657 0.11 -29.52 -10.97
N ASN A 658 1.19 -29.31 -11.72
CA ASN A 658 1.81 -30.37 -12.52
C ASN A 658 2.32 -31.54 -11.65
N GLU A 659 2.90 -31.23 -10.49
CA GLU A 659 3.35 -32.24 -9.51
C GLU A 659 2.18 -33.05 -8.95
N ILE A 660 1.08 -32.38 -8.56
CA ILE A 660 -0.15 -33.03 -8.10
C ILE A 660 -0.71 -33.98 -9.15
N ASN A 661 -0.73 -33.57 -10.42
CA ASN A 661 -1.28 -34.37 -11.51
C ASN A 661 -0.45 -35.64 -11.75
N LYS A 662 0.89 -35.52 -11.78
CA LYS A 662 1.79 -36.68 -11.91
C LYS A 662 1.59 -37.72 -10.80
N MET A 663 1.39 -37.29 -9.55
CA MET A 663 1.14 -38.22 -8.44
C MET A 663 -0.19 -38.96 -8.58
N LYS A 664 -1.21 -38.34 -9.17
CA LYS A 664 -2.51 -38.98 -9.41
C LYS A 664 -2.45 -40.06 -10.50
N GLU A 665 -1.66 -39.82 -11.54
CA GLU A 665 -1.45 -40.81 -12.62
C GLU A 665 -0.77 -42.07 -12.06
N LEU A 666 0.28 -41.92 -11.25
CA LEU A 666 1.00 -43.03 -10.63
C LEU A 666 0.16 -43.88 -9.67
N THR A 667 -0.83 -43.27 -8.99
CA THR A 667 -1.73 -44.02 -8.10
C THR A 667 -2.82 -44.77 -8.86
N TYR A 668 -3.17 -44.35 -10.07
CA TYR A 668 -4.20 -45.00 -10.88
C TYR A 668 -3.69 -46.30 -11.54
N ASP A 669 -2.41 -46.33 -11.95
CA ASP A 669 -1.80 -47.51 -12.56
C ASP A 669 -1.59 -48.65 -11.55
N SER A 670 -1.26 -48.33 -10.29
CA SER A 670 -1.07 -49.34 -9.23
C SER A 670 -2.34 -50.07 -8.76
N ALA A 671 -3.53 -49.58 -9.14
CA ALA A 671 -4.81 -50.17 -8.74
C ALA A 671 -5.40 -51.10 -9.81
N ASN A 672 -4.79 -51.16 -10.99
CA ASN A 672 -5.24 -51.96 -12.14
C ASN A 672 -4.28 -53.10 -12.52
N GLU A 673 -3.18 -53.31 -11.79
CA GLU A 673 -2.41 -54.55 -11.74
C GLU A 673 -2.97 -55.49 -10.66
#